data_AF-A0A1G4VJD6-F1
#
_entry.id   AF-A0A1G4VJD6-F1
#
_cell.length_a   1.000
_cell.length_b   1.000
_cell.length_c   1.000
_cell.angle_alpha   90.00
_cell.angle_beta   90.00
_cell.angle_gamma   90.00
#
_symmetry.space_group_name_H-M   'P 1'
#
loop_
_entity.id
_entity.type
_entity.pdbx_description
1 polymer ?
#
loop_
_entity_poly.entity_id
_entity_poly.type
_entity_poly.pdbx_seq_one_letter_code
_entity_poly.pdbx_strand_id
1 'polypeptide(L)'
;MNKFHVLLFILFGIPASAQVVEVEGRSDYPVEVVAEPDDERARTTIGTYREKGKSGFVSPGNVRQEAIYEDIRWASGGFIVKKNNLYGIANKKGELISKIEYDSIGSDSYNKGAGFVIKRKGKYGKMSETGEILIPVNYGKIIAGNLHITLVKNKKDETQLIFNTQNKLFPKKIEYVALYQNLAIVKAGGKFGVLKNETIIPFEYDSIFIPKNNSNYNTYNNNKSKQKIKIPNPLLQPSQNVLYLTIQKNNKFGLVNGNGTIIYPADNDAVNNADSYGYYSVKKGELYGIYFSKSTDKKKTDIEFDRVFTDGYGAIMASKNKKAGIFNLQGEQIAPFEYDNDFIAQYSSIGYRVSKDKKRGILDKQGKVIVPPIYDDVDTFSLGNRDFLNVKKDEKHGVINLKGEIIIPVAFDWIDEENNMFKVMKAEPNRKFGLYDKTGKTVVPVEYQWITNSNTQFSKITILKIAENNYNFLNQKNEFIFTENISDFGYVLDEHKLKNPFASGRGDMRIFIKSQNGKYGLLNETSQTLVAPMVYDEILQFFESRIHLYYSVRKGKKFGLINEEGKEIIPIKYDALSVDFADYDAEDRNDEKYRIVVAKGTKMGTVNLKNETILPFEYTHLQRISGWQELYKAKKRNKYQIIDKNGKPINPNFFDEVANFEYINSHNGSRISQALTFSNGKMRVIDSNGNFITPEVPMQPHSGYTTFDELKFALVKALDSKEDILLKEFARKIAPSEHISYYLKQNIFDKSNLYTNIDYIKEKYFTDLQKFKHQEWNADKRYGYNGYNHKSLTHVNDYTIYDDGIVTNKRTEDWAFGDTRFMEKLLRNAIKINGYWISTYFMKRGFDRD
;
A
#
# COMPACT_ATOMS: atom_id res chain seq x y z
N MET A 1 56.40 -18.37 9.37
CA MET A 1 56.45 -17.22 8.43
C MET A 1 55.35 -16.24 8.83
N ASN A 2 55.78 -15.02 9.13
CA ASN A 2 55.11 -13.77 9.53
C ASN A 2 53.79 -13.45 8.80
N LYS A 3 52.86 -12.56 9.20
CA LYS A 3 52.51 -11.67 10.36
C LYS A 3 51.15 -11.03 9.89
N PHE A 4 50.05 -10.93 10.65
CA PHE A 4 49.69 -10.08 11.80
C PHE A 4 49.36 -8.59 11.50
N HIS A 5 48.20 -8.15 12.05
CA HIS A 5 47.67 -6.80 12.38
C HIS A 5 46.63 -6.17 11.39
N VAL A 6 45.41 -5.70 11.72
CA VAL A 6 44.63 -5.28 12.93
C VAL A 6 44.33 -3.76 12.97
N LEU A 7 43.05 -3.44 13.28
CA LEU A 7 42.41 -2.22 13.82
C LEU A 7 42.19 -0.97 12.90
N LEU A 8 41.23 -0.03 13.07
CA LEU A 8 39.88 0.12 13.67
C LEU A 8 39.53 1.64 13.75
N PHE A 9 38.26 2.02 13.46
CA PHE A 9 37.46 3.21 13.85
C PHE A 9 37.99 4.68 13.69
N ILE A 10 37.15 5.63 13.25
CA ILE A 10 36.23 6.48 14.05
C ILE A 10 35.45 7.47 13.14
N LEU A 11 34.17 7.72 13.51
CA LEU A 11 33.18 8.70 13.03
C LEU A 11 33.50 10.18 13.33
N PHE A 12 32.95 11.11 12.54
CA PHE A 12 32.22 12.36 12.91
C PHE A 12 31.59 12.87 11.59
N GLY A 13 30.41 13.51 11.43
CA GLY A 13 29.50 14.25 12.31
C GLY A 13 28.88 15.37 11.44
N ILE A 14 27.56 15.34 11.26
CA ILE A 14 26.64 16.30 10.56
C ILE A 14 26.75 17.71 11.26
N PRO A 15 26.43 18.92 10.72
CA PRO A 15 25.19 19.25 9.98
C PRO A 15 25.09 20.50 9.05
N ALA A 16 23.89 20.62 8.47
CA ALA A 16 23.05 21.81 8.30
C ALA A 16 23.19 22.76 7.09
N SER A 17 22.00 22.96 6.53
CA SER A 17 21.49 23.95 5.58
C SER A 17 21.66 25.42 5.99
N ALA A 18 21.77 26.30 4.99
CA ALA A 18 21.19 27.65 5.06
C ALA A 18 20.79 28.15 3.66
N GLN A 19 19.63 28.80 3.61
CA GLN A 19 18.96 29.40 2.46
C GLN A 19 19.43 30.83 2.19
N VAL A 20 19.44 31.18 0.89
CA VAL A 20 19.15 32.47 0.21
C VAL A 20 19.94 33.73 0.62
N VAL A 21 20.72 34.23 -0.35
CA VAL A 21 20.86 35.68 -0.61
C VAL A 21 20.71 35.89 -2.12
N GLU A 22 19.76 36.74 -2.50
CA GLU A 22 19.52 37.20 -3.87
C GLU A 22 20.34 38.48 -4.10
N VAL A 23 21.27 38.48 -5.06
CA VAL A 23 21.87 39.72 -5.61
C VAL A 23 22.13 39.53 -7.10
N GLU A 24 21.52 40.41 -7.90
CA GLU A 24 21.73 40.61 -9.33
C GLU A 24 23.19 40.98 -9.65
N GLY A 25 23.70 40.48 -10.77
CA GLY A 25 24.93 41.00 -11.36
C GLY A 25 25.57 40.06 -12.37
N ARG A 26 25.31 40.31 -13.66
CA ARG A 26 26.06 39.71 -14.78
C ARG A 26 27.54 40.10 -14.72
N SER A 27 28.44 39.14 -14.89
CA SER A 27 29.69 39.35 -15.63
C SER A 27 30.20 38.04 -16.24
N ASP A 28 30.56 38.12 -17.51
CA ASP A 28 31.18 37.07 -18.32
C ASP A 28 32.59 36.72 -17.81
N TYR A 29 32.91 35.42 -17.69
CA TYR A 29 34.25 34.88 -17.87
C TYR A 29 34.19 33.45 -18.45
N PRO A 30 35.23 33.04 -19.23
CA PRO A 30 35.19 31.88 -20.10
C PRO A 30 35.47 30.60 -19.31
N VAL A 31 34.63 29.58 -19.48
CA VAL A 31 34.94 28.24 -18.96
C VAL A 31 35.69 27.47 -20.03
N GLU A 32 37.00 27.30 -19.83
CA GLU A 32 37.75 26.18 -20.38
C GLU A 32 37.14 24.88 -19.81
N VAL A 33 36.44 24.13 -20.66
CA VAL A 33 35.99 22.78 -20.32
C VAL A 33 37.14 21.82 -20.60
N VAL A 34 37.87 21.44 -19.57
CA VAL A 34 38.73 20.24 -19.58
C VAL A 34 37.80 19.04 -19.45
N ALA A 35 37.72 18.22 -20.50
CA ALA A 35 36.93 17.00 -20.50
C ALA A 35 37.71 15.86 -19.81
N GLU A 36 37.07 15.18 -18.86
CA GLU A 36 37.54 13.90 -18.32
C GLU A 36 37.52 12.79 -19.40
N PRO A 37 38.46 11.82 -19.35
CA PRO A 37 38.55 10.76 -20.34
C PRO A 37 37.69 9.56 -19.92
N ASP A 38 36.44 9.50 -20.38
CA ASP A 38 35.66 8.27 -20.30
C ASP A 38 34.60 8.22 -21.41
N ASP A 39 34.99 7.68 -22.58
CA ASP A 39 34.16 6.80 -23.42
C ASP A 39 35.03 6.28 -24.58
N GLU A 40 35.49 5.04 -24.47
CA GLU A 40 36.19 4.30 -25.54
C GLU A 40 35.24 3.87 -26.69
N ARG A 41 34.08 4.51 -26.82
CA ARG A 41 33.30 4.57 -28.07
C ARG A 41 33.66 5.84 -28.83
N ALA A 42 34.72 5.75 -29.63
CA ALA A 42 35.20 6.79 -30.54
C ALA A 42 34.06 7.66 -31.11
N ARG A 43 34.10 8.97 -30.81
CA ARG A 43 33.36 9.98 -31.58
C ARG A 43 33.87 9.94 -33.02
N THR A 44 33.28 9.09 -33.87
CA THR A 44 33.61 8.95 -35.30
C THR A 44 33.19 10.15 -36.16
N THR A 45 32.62 11.18 -35.52
CA THR A 45 32.06 12.35 -36.19
C THR A 45 32.96 13.56 -35.95
N ILE A 46 33.39 14.20 -37.04
CA ILE A 46 34.21 15.41 -37.01
C ILE A 46 33.43 16.58 -36.37
N GLY A 47 34.11 17.44 -35.60
CA GLY A 47 33.55 18.68 -35.08
C GLY A 47 33.63 19.83 -36.09
N THR A 48 33.07 20.98 -35.75
CA THR A 48 33.19 22.23 -36.54
C THR A 48 33.78 23.34 -35.69
N TYR A 49 34.62 24.20 -36.29
CA TYR A 49 35.16 25.38 -35.65
C TYR A 49 35.02 26.61 -36.56
N ARG A 50 35.14 27.82 -36.00
CA ARG A 50 35.16 29.07 -36.76
C ARG A 50 36.47 29.82 -36.56
N GLU A 51 36.98 30.38 -37.64
CA GLU A 51 38.19 31.19 -37.66
C GLU A 51 38.07 32.27 -38.75
N LYS A 52 38.39 33.53 -38.41
CA LYS A 52 38.34 34.69 -39.34
C LYS A 52 37.02 34.79 -40.14
N GLY A 53 35.90 34.50 -39.50
CA GLY A 53 34.56 34.58 -40.12
C GLY A 53 34.18 33.40 -41.04
N LYS A 54 35.03 32.37 -41.14
CA LYS A 54 34.75 31.14 -41.90
C LYS A 54 34.70 29.93 -40.96
N SER A 55 34.05 28.86 -41.39
CA SER A 55 33.88 27.60 -40.68
C SER A 55 34.76 26.51 -41.30
N GLY A 56 35.33 25.64 -40.46
CA GLY A 56 36.13 24.48 -40.85
C GLY A 56 35.78 23.25 -40.00
N PHE A 57 36.28 22.09 -40.40
CA PHE A 57 36.09 20.84 -39.66
C PHE A 57 37.26 20.54 -38.73
N VAL A 58 37.01 19.91 -37.58
CA VAL A 58 38.04 19.52 -36.59
C VAL A 58 37.88 18.06 -36.18
N SER A 59 38.89 17.24 -36.48
CA SER A 59 38.87 15.80 -36.17
C SER A 59 39.03 15.51 -34.68
N PRO A 60 38.56 14.34 -34.19
CA PRO A 60 38.93 13.86 -32.87
C PRO A 60 40.46 13.83 -32.74
N GLY A 61 41.02 14.56 -31.78
CA GLY A 61 42.47 14.85 -31.71
C GLY A 61 42.89 16.27 -32.13
N ASN A 62 41.92 17.18 -32.35
CA ASN A 62 42.14 18.60 -32.63
C ASN A 62 42.82 18.95 -33.97
N VAL A 63 42.88 18.02 -34.91
CA VAL A 63 43.38 18.28 -36.28
C VAL A 63 42.35 19.09 -37.05
N ARG A 64 42.69 20.35 -37.39
CA ARG A 64 41.80 21.31 -38.06
C ARG A 64 42.01 21.29 -39.58
N GLN A 65 40.93 21.11 -40.33
CA GLN A 65 40.88 21.42 -41.77
C GLN A 65 40.70 22.93 -41.95
N GLU A 66 41.32 23.52 -42.98
CA GLU A 66 41.24 24.95 -43.24
C GLU A 66 39.78 25.48 -43.21
N ALA A 67 39.54 26.56 -42.48
CA ALA A 67 38.24 27.21 -42.39
C ALA A 67 37.92 27.98 -43.68
N ILE A 68 37.37 27.26 -44.67
CA ILE A 68 37.08 27.79 -46.01
C ILE A 68 35.59 27.99 -46.29
N TYR A 69 34.71 27.54 -45.39
CA TYR A 69 33.26 27.55 -45.61
C TYR A 69 32.61 28.77 -44.95
N GLU A 70 31.58 29.32 -45.58
CA GLU A 70 30.73 30.35 -44.98
C GLU A 70 29.88 29.76 -43.84
N ASP A 71 29.38 28.53 -44.03
CA ASP A 71 28.53 27.83 -43.08
C ASP A 71 28.72 26.31 -43.19
N ILE A 72 28.60 25.62 -42.06
CA ILE A 72 28.60 24.16 -41.96
C ILE A 72 27.49 23.78 -40.99
N ARG A 73 26.56 22.94 -41.44
CA ARG A 73 25.44 22.47 -40.61
C ARG A 73 25.26 20.97 -40.71
N TRP A 74 24.97 20.33 -39.59
CA TRP A 74 24.67 18.90 -39.55
C TRP A 74 23.36 18.59 -40.29
N ALA A 75 23.36 17.56 -41.14
CA ALA A 75 22.17 17.06 -41.81
C ALA A 75 22.33 15.60 -42.25
N SER A 76 21.31 14.77 -41.99
CA SER A 76 21.15 13.38 -42.47
C SER A 76 22.44 12.62 -42.78
N GLY A 77 23.13 12.15 -41.72
CA GLY A 77 24.31 11.29 -41.88
C GLY A 77 25.61 12.01 -42.27
N GLY A 78 25.64 13.34 -42.38
CA GLY A 78 26.82 14.15 -42.67
C GLY A 78 26.60 15.65 -42.43
N PHE A 79 27.15 16.50 -43.30
CA PHE A 79 27.08 17.96 -43.21
C PHE A 79 26.69 18.61 -44.54
N ILE A 80 25.89 19.67 -44.49
CA ILE A 80 25.72 20.60 -45.60
C ILE A 80 26.74 21.73 -45.39
N VAL A 81 27.56 21.98 -46.42
CA VAL A 81 28.59 23.02 -46.42
C VAL A 81 28.21 24.13 -47.40
N LYS A 82 28.56 25.38 -47.08
CA LYS A 82 28.31 26.54 -47.93
C LYS A 82 29.63 27.25 -48.27
N LYS A 83 29.88 27.52 -49.55
CA LYS A 83 31.04 28.28 -50.03
C LYS A 83 30.67 29.06 -51.29
N ASN A 84 31.04 30.34 -51.35
CA ASN A 84 30.73 31.25 -52.45
C ASN A 84 29.22 31.31 -52.77
N ASN A 85 28.38 31.41 -51.74
CA ASN A 85 26.91 31.34 -51.84
C ASN A 85 26.31 30.04 -52.44
N LEU A 86 27.12 29.01 -52.67
CA LEU A 86 26.67 27.70 -53.16
C LEU A 86 26.83 26.64 -52.07
N TYR A 87 26.04 25.57 -52.19
CA TYR A 87 25.96 24.49 -51.21
C TYR A 87 26.52 23.18 -51.76
N GLY A 88 27.11 22.38 -50.88
CA GLY A 88 27.55 21.01 -51.13
C GLY A 88 27.38 20.14 -49.87
N ILE A 89 27.81 18.89 -49.93
CA ILE A 89 27.67 17.92 -48.85
C ILE A 89 29.03 17.32 -48.51
N ALA A 90 29.31 17.22 -47.21
CA ALA A 90 30.43 16.49 -46.65
C ALA A 90 29.93 15.30 -45.81
N ASN A 91 30.70 14.22 -45.76
CA ASN A 91 30.40 13.06 -44.92
C ASN A 91 30.74 13.33 -43.43
N LYS A 92 30.53 12.34 -42.55
CA LYS A 92 30.84 12.47 -41.10
C LYS A 92 32.30 12.74 -40.76
N LYS A 93 33.21 12.53 -41.72
CA LYS A 93 34.65 12.84 -41.60
C LYS A 93 35.01 14.24 -42.13
N GLY A 94 34.02 15.01 -42.60
CA GLY A 94 34.23 16.34 -43.18
C GLY A 94 34.76 16.31 -44.62
N GLU A 95 34.82 15.13 -45.25
CA GLU A 95 35.24 14.99 -46.65
C GLU A 95 34.09 15.37 -47.57
N LEU A 96 34.36 16.21 -48.56
CA LEU A 96 33.36 16.66 -49.52
C LEU A 96 32.96 15.48 -50.44
N ILE A 97 31.68 15.08 -50.38
CA ILE A 97 31.09 13.98 -51.16
C ILE A 97 30.17 14.47 -52.28
N SER A 98 29.95 15.79 -52.39
CA SER A 98 29.27 16.40 -53.54
C SER A 98 29.97 17.69 -53.99
N LYS A 99 29.86 18.04 -55.27
CA LYS A 99 30.28 19.37 -55.74
C LYS A 99 29.53 20.49 -54.98
N ILE A 100 30.19 21.61 -54.73
CA ILE A 100 29.59 22.83 -54.16
C ILE A 100 29.08 23.70 -55.31
N GLU A 101 27.94 23.31 -55.87
CA GLU A 101 27.38 23.95 -57.08
C GLU A 101 25.86 24.15 -57.02
N TYR A 102 25.25 23.92 -55.86
CA TYR A 102 23.81 23.95 -55.66
C TYR A 102 23.37 25.28 -55.05
N ASP A 103 22.27 25.85 -55.57
CA ASP A 103 21.67 27.08 -55.04
C ASP A 103 21.12 26.86 -53.62
N SER A 104 20.65 25.64 -53.34
CA SER A 104 20.23 25.22 -52.01
C SER A 104 20.23 23.69 -51.89
N ILE A 105 20.51 23.19 -50.68
CA ILE A 105 20.35 21.80 -50.31
C ILE A 105 19.43 21.74 -49.09
N GLY A 106 18.30 21.07 -49.23
CA GLY A 106 17.38 20.79 -48.14
C GLY A 106 17.56 19.35 -47.66
N SER A 107 17.52 19.13 -46.35
CA SER A 107 17.26 17.78 -45.83
C SER A 107 15.79 17.45 -46.08
N ASP A 108 15.48 16.23 -46.53
CA ASP A 108 14.11 15.72 -46.45
C ASP A 108 13.83 15.46 -44.96
N SER A 109 13.49 16.53 -44.22
CA SER A 109 13.37 16.56 -42.76
C SER A 109 12.30 15.63 -42.21
N TYR A 110 11.47 15.05 -43.08
CA TYR A 110 10.43 14.10 -42.71
C TYR A 110 10.95 12.66 -42.68
N ASN A 111 11.86 12.25 -43.58
CA ASN A 111 12.35 10.86 -43.70
C ASN A 111 13.85 10.72 -43.35
N LYS A 112 14.17 10.14 -42.18
CA LYS A 112 15.54 9.68 -41.88
C LYS A 112 15.96 8.62 -42.93
N GLY A 113 17.02 8.89 -43.69
CA GLY A 113 17.53 7.99 -44.71
C GLY A 113 17.11 8.31 -46.15
N ALA A 114 16.17 9.23 -46.40
CA ALA A 114 15.69 9.50 -47.77
C ALA A 114 16.64 10.36 -48.62
N GLY A 115 17.77 10.82 -48.08
CA GLY A 115 18.72 11.68 -48.79
C GLY A 115 18.33 13.17 -48.80
N PHE A 116 18.92 13.93 -49.72
CA PHE A 116 18.84 15.38 -49.81
C PHE A 116 18.07 15.85 -51.05
N VAL A 117 17.29 16.91 -50.88
CA VAL A 117 16.69 17.65 -52.00
C VAL A 117 17.67 18.72 -52.44
N ILE A 118 18.10 18.68 -53.70
CA ILE A 118 19.06 19.61 -54.28
C ILE A 118 18.39 20.55 -55.28
N LYS A 119 18.80 21.82 -55.29
CA LYS A 119 18.32 22.83 -56.24
C LYS A 119 19.48 23.46 -57.00
N ARG A 120 19.36 23.59 -58.31
CA ARG A 120 20.31 24.29 -59.17
C ARG A 120 19.59 24.99 -60.33
N LYS A 121 19.91 26.26 -60.57
CA LYS A 121 19.31 27.10 -61.61
C LYS A 121 17.77 27.01 -61.62
N GLY A 122 17.16 27.01 -60.43
CA GLY A 122 15.70 26.95 -60.28
C GLY A 122 15.05 25.58 -60.55
N LYS A 123 15.82 24.53 -60.81
CA LYS A 123 15.34 23.14 -60.93
C LYS A 123 15.73 22.31 -59.71
N TYR A 124 14.97 21.26 -59.45
CA TYR A 124 15.13 20.40 -58.29
C TYR A 124 15.49 18.97 -58.71
N GLY A 125 16.30 18.32 -57.88
CA GLY A 125 16.66 16.90 -57.95
C GLY A 125 16.78 16.31 -56.54
N LYS A 126 17.25 15.08 -56.47
CA LYS A 126 17.44 14.34 -55.21
C LYS A 126 18.78 13.63 -55.22
N MET A 127 19.46 13.65 -54.09
CA MET A 127 20.77 13.05 -53.90
C MET A 127 20.73 12.12 -52.68
N SER A 128 21.45 11.01 -52.70
CA SER A 128 21.56 10.09 -51.56
C SER A 128 22.39 10.73 -50.42
N GLU A 129 22.41 10.07 -49.27
CA GLU A 129 23.32 10.45 -48.17
C GLU A 129 24.81 10.24 -48.51
N THR A 130 25.11 9.43 -49.53
CA THR A 130 26.46 9.17 -50.04
C THR A 130 26.92 10.16 -51.12
N GLY A 131 26.07 11.11 -51.53
CA GLY A 131 26.38 12.10 -52.57
C GLY A 131 26.01 11.66 -54.00
N GLU A 132 25.38 10.50 -54.16
CA GLU A 132 24.94 9.99 -55.47
C GLU A 132 23.65 10.67 -55.93
N ILE A 133 23.59 11.11 -57.18
CA ILE A 133 22.37 11.72 -57.74
C ILE A 133 21.32 10.64 -58.01
N LEU A 134 20.35 10.52 -57.10
CA LEU A 134 19.21 9.60 -57.23
C LEU A 134 18.19 10.09 -58.26
N ILE A 135 17.96 11.40 -58.31
CA ILE A 135 17.03 12.04 -59.24
C ILE A 135 17.73 13.27 -59.83
N PRO A 136 17.91 13.36 -61.17
CA PRO A 136 18.62 14.48 -61.80
C PRO A 136 17.88 15.81 -61.60
N VAL A 137 18.63 16.92 -61.62
CA VAL A 137 18.14 18.28 -61.33
C VAL A 137 17.36 18.89 -62.51
N ASN A 138 16.23 18.26 -62.86
CA ASN A 138 15.42 18.60 -64.05
C ASN A 138 13.97 18.99 -63.71
N TYR A 139 13.56 18.87 -62.45
CA TYR A 139 12.15 18.96 -62.05
C TYR A 139 11.78 20.34 -61.51
N GLY A 140 10.50 20.71 -61.62
CA GLY A 140 9.99 21.98 -61.11
C GLY A 140 9.97 22.02 -59.58
N LYS A 141 9.76 20.87 -58.94
CA LYS A 141 9.76 20.71 -57.47
C LYS A 141 9.88 19.23 -57.09
N ILE A 142 10.55 18.93 -55.97
CA ILE A 142 10.39 17.64 -55.26
C ILE A 142 9.30 17.82 -54.21
N ILE A 143 8.29 16.95 -54.22
CA ILE A 143 7.16 17.00 -53.27
C ILE A 143 7.51 16.26 -52.00
N ALA A 144 7.86 14.97 -52.13
CA ALA A 144 8.26 14.09 -51.04
C ALA A 144 8.85 12.78 -51.62
N GLY A 145 9.57 12.00 -50.83
CA GLY A 145 9.96 10.65 -51.24
C GLY A 145 10.54 9.84 -50.09
N ASN A 146 10.76 8.54 -50.32
CA ASN A 146 11.50 7.67 -49.42
C ASN A 146 12.77 7.16 -50.13
N LEU A 147 13.39 6.09 -49.62
CA LEU A 147 14.55 5.45 -50.26
C LEU A 147 14.24 4.89 -51.66
N HIS A 148 12.99 4.51 -51.92
CA HIS A 148 12.61 3.75 -53.10
C HIS A 148 11.95 4.56 -54.21
N ILE A 149 11.14 5.55 -53.82
CA ILE A 149 10.37 6.37 -54.77
C ILE A 149 10.41 7.85 -54.40
N THR A 150 10.19 8.71 -55.39
CA THR A 150 10.12 10.17 -55.23
C THR A 150 8.97 10.76 -56.03
N LEU A 151 8.19 11.63 -55.39
CA LEU A 151 7.14 12.44 -56.01
C LEU A 151 7.69 13.79 -56.45
N VAL A 152 7.45 14.16 -57.70
CA VAL A 152 7.96 15.37 -58.33
C VAL A 152 6.85 16.14 -59.04
N LYS A 153 7.03 17.46 -59.21
CA LYS A 153 6.27 18.27 -60.16
C LYS A 153 7.06 18.41 -61.47
N ASN A 154 6.44 18.02 -62.58
CA ASN A 154 7.01 18.24 -63.91
C ASN A 154 6.87 19.72 -64.34
N LYS A 155 7.32 20.06 -65.55
CA LYS A 155 7.25 21.45 -66.08
C LYS A 155 5.81 21.98 -66.24
N LYS A 156 4.80 21.10 -66.30
CA LYS A 156 3.37 21.43 -66.41
C LYS A 156 2.66 21.46 -65.05
N ASP A 157 3.42 21.42 -63.95
CA ASP A 157 2.92 21.32 -62.58
C ASP A 157 2.07 20.07 -62.31
N GLU A 158 2.28 19.00 -63.07
CA GLU A 158 1.64 17.69 -62.82
C GLU A 158 2.51 16.87 -61.86
N THR A 159 1.86 16.18 -60.91
CA THR A 159 2.53 15.26 -59.99
C THR A 159 2.89 13.95 -60.69
N GLN A 160 4.17 13.58 -60.65
CA GLN A 160 4.70 12.32 -61.17
C GLN A 160 5.43 11.55 -60.05
N LEU A 161 5.52 10.23 -60.19
CA LEU A 161 6.30 9.34 -59.30
C LEU A 161 7.45 8.75 -60.09
N ILE A 162 8.62 8.73 -59.47
CA ILE A 162 9.85 8.18 -60.03
C ILE A 162 10.34 7.07 -59.11
N PHE A 163 10.76 5.94 -59.68
CA PHE A 163 11.53 4.93 -58.97
C PHE A 163 12.98 5.41 -58.84
N ASN A 164 13.48 5.60 -57.61
CA ASN A 164 14.77 6.23 -57.37
C ASN A 164 15.92 5.45 -58.00
N THR A 165 15.96 4.13 -57.83
CA THR A 165 17.04 3.28 -58.34
C THR A 165 17.04 3.19 -59.87
N GLN A 166 15.87 3.20 -60.50
CA GLN A 166 15.75 3.05 -61.96
C GLN A 166 15.73 4.38 -62.71
N ASN A 167 15.52 5.49 -62.00
CA ASN A 167 15.22 6.81 -62.56
C ASN A 167 14.15 6.76 -63.68
N LYS A 168 13.14 5.90 -63.49
CA LYS A 168 12.03 5.71 -64.42
C LYS A 168 10.74 6.27 -63.85
N LEU A 169 9.97 6.94 -64.71
CA LEU A 169 8.63 7.40 -64.40
C LEU A 169 7.70 6.20 -64.20
N PHE A 170 6.88 6.25 -63.16
CA PHE A 170 5.78 5.34 -62.99
C PHE A 170 4.74 5.59 -64.10
N PRO A 171 4.34 4.56 -64.87
CA PRO A 171 3.64 4.75 -66.13
C PRO A 171 2.16 5.12 -65.98
N LYS A 172 1.57 5.04 -64.78
CA LYS A 172 0.15 5.32 -64.55
C LYS A 172 -0.04 6.66 -63.84
N LYS A 173 -1.17 7.32 -64.12
CA LYS A 173 -1.62 8.50 -63.38
C LYS A 173 -1.92 8.14 -61.93
N ILE A 174 -1.39 8.94 -61.02
CA ILE A 174 -1.49 8.71 -59.58
C ILE A 174 -2.73 9.41 -59.03
N GLU A 175 -3.54 8.67 -58.30
CA GLU A 175 -4.73 9.19 -57.60
C GLU A 175 -4.45 9.43 -56.12
N TYR A 176 -3.63 8.57 -55.51
CA TYR A 176 -3.28 8.62 -54.08
C TYR A 176 -1.93 7.96 -53.83
N VAL A 177 -1.19 8.49 -52.84
CA VAL A 177 0.07 7.90 -52.36
C VAL A 177 0.15 8.02 -50.84
N ALA A 178 0.48 6.92 -50.18
CA ALA A 178 0.99 6.90 -48.81
C ALA A 178 2.46 6.45 -48.82
N LEU A 179 3.33 7.28 -48.27
CA LEU A 179 4.78 7.04 -48.23
C LEU A 179 5.18 6.55 -46.84
N TYR A 180 5.74 5.34 -46.79
CA TYR A 180 6.37 4.75 -45.60
C TYR A 180 7.88 4.73 -45.79
N GLN A 181 8.63 4.40 -44.73
CA GLN A 181 10.09 4.40 -44.80
C GLN A 181 10.63 3.40 -45.86
N ASN A 182 10.04 2.19 -45.93
CA ASN A 182 10.53 1.05 -46.72
C ASN A 182 9.68 0.71 -47.96
N LEU A 183 8.51 1.33 -48.15
CA LEU A 183 7.62 1.08 -49.29
C LEU A 183 6.64 2.25 -49.49
N ALA A 184 5.86 2.19 -50.57
CA ALA A 184 4.76 3.12 -50.82
C ALA A 184 3.49 2.41 -51.26
N ILE A 185 2.36 2.80 -50.67
CA ILE A 185 1.03 2.34 -51.11
C ILE A 185 0.49 3.38 -52.09
N VAL A 186 0.16 2.96 -53.31
CA VAL A 186 -0.24 3.86 -54.40
C VAL A 186 -1.59 3.42 -54.95
N LYS A 187 -2.46 4.39 -55.23
CA LYS A 187 -3.69 4.19 -56.02
C LYS A 187 -3.49 4.74 -57.42
N ALA A 188 -3.73 3.90 -58.43
CA ALA A 188 -3.66 4.29 -59.83
C ALA A 188 -4.63 3.44 -60.68
N GLY A 189 -5.46 4.10 -61.50
CA GLY A 189 -6.49 3.42 -62.29
C GLY A 189 -7.60 2.84 -61.42
N GLY A 190 -7.96 3.53 -60.33
CA GLY A 190 -9.00 3.11 -59.39
C GLY A 190 -8.60 2.03 -58.39
N LYS A 191 -7.44 1.38 -58.56
CA LYS A 191 -6.98 0.25 -57.72
C LYS A 191 -5.70 0.59 -56.96
N PHE A 192 -5.48 -0.08 -55.84
CA PHE A 192 -4.29 0.04 -55.00
C PHE A 192 -3.25 -1.03 -55.35
N GLY A 193 -1.98 -0.63 -55.26
CA GLY A 193 -0.80 -1.49 -55.35
C GLY A 193 0.29 -0.98 -54.41
N VAL A 194 1.38 -1.73 -54.28
CA VAL A 194 2.52 -1.36 -53.44
C VAL A 194 3.81 -1.33 -54.25
N LEU A 195 4.57 -0.27 -54.02
CA LEU A 195 5.82 0.02 -54.72
C LEU A 195 7.02 -0.03 -53.77
N LYS A 196 8.10 -0.66 -54.22
CA LYS A 196 9.43 -0.71 -53.58
C LYS A 196 10.49 -0.89 -54.66
N ASN A 197 10.97 0.20 -55.26
CA ASN A 197 11.81 0.26 -56.48
C ASN A 197 11.16 -0.31 -57.75
N GLU A 198 10.15 -1.15 -57.60
CA GLU A 198 9.28 -1.70 -58.63
C GLU A 198 7.88 -1.93 -58.03
N THR A 199 6.96 -2.53 -58.79
CA THR A 199 5.65 -2.94 -58.27
C THR A 199 5.77 -4.29 -57.58
N ILE A 200 5.66 -4.31 -56.24
CA ILE A 200 5.73 -5.54 -55.43
C ILE A 200 4.34 -6.11 -55.08
N ILE A 201 3.30 -5.28 -55.16
CA ILE A 201 1.90 -5.73 -55.10
C ILE A 201 1.16 -5.06 -56.27
N PRO A 202 0.53 -5.84 -57.17
CA PRO A 202 -0.11 -5.31 -58.38
C PRO A 202 -1.30 -4.40 -58.07
N PHE A 203 -1.62 -3.50 -59.01
CA PHE A 203 -2.73 -2.55 -58.92
C PHE A 203 -4.08 -3.21 -59.24
N GLU A 204 -4.52 -4.13 -58.37
CA GLU A 204 -5.79 -4.85 -58.52
C GLU A 204 -6.67 -4.85 -57.26
N TYR A 205 -6.17 -4.28 -56.16
CA TYR A 205 -6.83 -4.28 -54.86
C TYR A 205 -7.73 -3.07 -54.68
N ASP A 206 -8.88 -3.27 -54.03
CA ASP A 206 -9.83 -2.20 -53.71
C ASP A 206 -9.31 -1.30 -52.59
N SER A 207 -8.53 -1.87 -51.68
CA SER A 207 -7.85 -1.16 -50.60
C SER A 207 -6.64 -1.97 -50.08
N ILE A 208 -5.71 -1.27 -49.42
CA ILE A 208 -4.59 -1.87 -48.70
C ILE A 208 -4.47 -1.18 -47.34
N PHE A 209 -4.41 -1.97 -46.27
CA PHE A 209 -4.35 -1.50 -44.89
C PHE A 209 -3.03 -1.88 -44.24
N ILE A 210 -2.55 -1.03 -43.34
CA ILE A 210 -1.45 -1.37 -42.44
C ILE A 210 -2.02 -1.66 -41.05
N PRO A 211 -1.71 -2.82 -40.48
CA PRO A 211 -2.12 -3.15 -39.12
C PRO A 211 -1.57 -2.10 -38.13
N LYS A 212 -2.43 -1.39 -37.40
CA LYS A 212 -1.99 -0.40 -36.40
C LYS A 212 -1.45 -1.10 -35.15
N ASN A 213 -0.27 -0.69 -34.67
CA ASN A 213 0.17 -0.95 -33.31
C ASN A 213 -0.61 -0.04 -32.36
N ASN A 214 -1.61 -0.58 -31.67
CA ASN A 214 -2.30 0.13 -30.60
C ASN A 214 -1.39 0.22 -29.37
N SER A 215 -0.52 1.22 -29.33
CA SER A 215 0.21 1.57 -28.11
C SER A 215 -0.30 2.84 -27.43
N ASN A 216 -1.41 3.46 -27.88
CA ASN A 216 -2.00 4.62 -27.20
C ASN A 216 -3.51 4.74 -27.50
N TYR A 217 -4.35 4.19 -26.62
CA TYR A 217 -5.72 4.70 -26.45
C TYR A 217 -5.71 5.64 -25.24
N ASN A 218 -5.97 6.92 -25.48
CA ASN A 218 -6.73 7.70 -24.53
C ASN A 218 -7.76 8.57 -25.27
N THR A 219 -8.99 8.42 -24.78
CA THR A 219 -10.15 9.33 -24.84
C THR A 219 -10.85 9.61 -26.18
N TYR A 220 -12.12 9.22 -26.19
CA TYR A 220 -13.28 9.93 -26.76
C TYR A 220 -12.99 11.27 -27.45
N ASN A 221 -13.35 11.37 -28.73
CA ASN A 221 -14.26 12.43 -29.16
C ASN A 221 -14.91 12.09 -30.50
N ASN A 222 -16.23 11.93 -30.46
CA ASN A 222 -17.11 12.19 -31.59
C ASN A 222 -16.94 13.66 -31.97
N ASN A 223 -16.56 13.94 -33.21
CA ASN A 223 -17.15 15.07 -33.90
C ASN A 223 -17.10 14.93 -35.41
N LYS A 224 -18.30 15.07 -35.97
CA LYS A 224 -18.58 15.27 -37.40
C LYS A 224 -17.79 16.48 -37.88
N SER A 225 -17.04 16.31 -38.98
CA SER A 225 -17.00 17.36 -40.01
C SER A 225 -16.81 16.73 -41.38
N LYS A 226 -17.82 16.92 -42.24
CA LYS A 226 -17.67 16.76 -43.69
C LYS A 226 -16.76 17.89 -44.16
N GLN A 227 -15.48 17.61 -44.39
CA GLN A 227 -14.62 18.46 -45.21
C GLN A 227 -14.46 17.84 -46.59
N LYS A 228 -14.78 18.63 -47.62
CA LYS A 228 -14.54 18.33 -49.03
C LYS A 228 -13.05 18.05 -49.24
N ILE A 229 -12.73 16.84 -49.69
CA ILE A 229 -11.36 16.40 -49.93
C ILE A 229 -10.83 17.06 -51.21
N LYS A 230 -9.87 17.98 -51.09
CA LYS A 230 -8.87 18.22 -52.14
C LYS A 230 -7.72 17.23 -51.91
N ILE A 231 -7.49 16.28 -52.83
CA ILE A 231 -6.24 15.49 -52.92
C ILE A 231 -5.38 16.20 -53.99
N PRO A 232 -4.07 16.47 -53.79
CA PRO A 232 -3.09 15.53 -53.22
C PRO A 232 -2.18 16.13 -52.15
N ASN A 233 -2.35 15.66 -50.92
CA ASN A 233 -1.25 15.61 -49.98
C ASN A 233 -0.90 14.12 -49.80
N PRO A 234 0.32 13.65 -50.18
CA PRO A 234 0.74 12.31 -49.82
C PRO A 234 0.68 12.18 -48.29
N LEU A 235 0.04 11.13 -47.78
CA LEU A 235 0.13 10.85 -46.34
C LEU A 235 1.57 10.37 -46.08
N LEU A 236 2.37 11.23 -45.47
CA LEU A 236 3.74 10.94 -45.09
C LEU A 236 3.71 10.23 -43.73
N GLN A 237 4.15 8.97 -43.68
CA GLN A 237 4.38 8.17 -42.47
C GLN A 237 5.86 7.78 -42.39
N PRO A 238 6.77 8.77 -42.38
CA PRO A 238 8.15 8.59 -42.79
C PRO A 238 9.03 7.84 -41.77
N SER A 239 8.58 7.73 -40.52
CA SER A 239 9.25 6.96 -39.47
C SER A 239 8.73 5.52 -39.34
N GLN A 240 7.65 5.16 -40.05
CA GLN A 240 7.03 3.86 -39.91
C GLN A 240 7.56 2.88 -40.97
N ASN A 241 8.25 1.84 -40.50
CA ASN A 241 8.60 0.68 -41.31
C ASN A 241 7.40 -0.29 -41.35
N VAL A 242 7.06 -0.78 -42.53
CA VAL A 242 5.90 -1.65 -42.74
C VAL A 242 6.37 -3.09 -42.94
N LEU A 243 6.07 -3.94 -41.95
CA LEU A 243 6.43 -5.37 -41.98
C LEU A 243 5.36 -6.24 -42.64
N TYR A 244 4.08 -5.89 -42.45
CA TYR A 244 2.93 -6.63 -42.97
C TYR A 244 1.82 -5.68 -43.41
N LEU A 245 1.01 -6.16 -44.35
CA LEU A 245 -0.04 -5.44 -45.06
C LEU A 245 -1.28 -6.34 -45.16
N THR A 246 -2.46 -5.76 -44.99
CA THR A 246 -3.72 -6.43 -45.34
C THR A 246 -4.19 -5.90 -46.69
N ILE A 247 -4.35 -6.78 -47.67
CA ILE A 247 -4.87 -6.46 -49.00
C ILE A 247 -6.36 -6.79 -49.07
N GLN A 248 -7.15 -5.99 -49.78
CA GLN A 248 -8.59 -6.24 -49.97
C GLN A 248 -8.96 -6.28 -51.46
N LYS A 249 -9.67 -7.32 -51.88
CA LYS A 249 -10.20 -7.49 -53.25
C LYS A 249 -11.60 -8.09 -53.17
N ASN A 250 -12.60 -7.46 -53.78
CA ASN A 250 -13.99 -7.92 -53.80
C ASN A 250 -14.56 -8.24 -52.40
N ASN A 251 -14.33 -7.35 -51.43
CA ASN A 251 -14.68 -7.52 -50.01
C ASN A 251 -14.02 -8.72 -49.30
N LYS A 252 -13.03 -9.37 -49.91
CA LYS A 252 -12.20 -10.41 -49.30
C LYS A 252 -10.82 -9.86 -48.95
N PHE A 253 -10.22 -10.41 -47.90
CA PHE A 253 -8.99 -9.92 -47.29
C PHE A 253 -7.86 -10.95 -47.41
N GLY A 254 -6.63 -10.47 -47.57
CA GLY A 254 -5.42 -11.28 -47.57
C GLY A 254 -4.32 -10.62 -46.74
N LEU A 255 -3.33 -11.41 -46.34
CA LEU A 255 -2.17 -10.96 -45.57
C LEU A 255 -0.91 -11.06 -46.44
N VAL A 256 -0.12 -10.00 -46.49
CA VAL A 256 1.10 -9.90 -47.30
C VAL A 256 2.21 -9.32 -46.44
N ASN A 257 3.46 -9.74 -46.65
CA ASN A 257 4.60 -9.11 -45.98
C ASN A 257 5.07 -7.82 -46.71
N GLY A 258 5.95 -7.05 -46.09
CA GLY A 258 6.50 -5.79 -46.63
C GLY A 258 7.41 -5.96 -47.87
N ASN A 259 7.65 -7.20 -48.32
CA ASN A 259 8.34 -7.51 -49.57
C ASN A 259 7.38 -7.93 -50.70
N GLY A 260 6.06 -7.98 -50.43
CA GLY A 260 5.05 -8.36 -51.43
C GLY A 260 4.74 -9.86 -51.48
N THR A 261 5.31 -10.69 -50.61
CA THR A 261 4.96 -12.11 -50.55
C THR A 261 3.57 -12.29 -49.92
N ILE A 262 2.64 -12.87 -50.68
CA ILE A 262 1.30 -13.21 -50.21
C ILE A 262 1.41 -14.36 -49.20
N ILE A 263 1.04 -14.10 -47.94
CA ILE A 263 0.99 -15.10 -46.86
C ILE A 263 -0.36 -15.83 -46.88
N TYR A 264 -1.45 -15.05 -46.95
CA TYR A 264 -2.81 -15.53 -47.23
C TYR A 264 -3.41 -14.72 -48.38
N PRO A 265 -3.99 -15.36 -49.41
CA PRO A 265 -4.58 -14.65 -50.55
C PRO A 265 -5.81 -13.82 -50.15
N ALA A 266 -6.25 -12.92 -51.03
CA ALA A 266 -7.43 -12.08 -50.80
C ALA A 266 -8.74 -12.82 -51.10
N ASP A 267 -8.97 -13.95 -50.43
CA ASP A 267 -10.16 -14.81 -50.53
C ASP A 267 -10.80 -15.11 -49.16
N ASN A 268 -10.31 -14.44 -48.10
CA ASN A 268 -10.73 -14.64 -46.71
C ASN A 268 -11.71 -13.55 -46.25
N ASP A 269 -12.49 -13.82 -45.22
CA ASP A 269 -13.51 -12.90 -44.70
C ASP A 269 -12.91 -11.80 -43.82
N ALA A 270 -11.80 -12.07 -43.13
CA ALA A 270 -11.09 -11.07 -42.34
C ALA A 270 -9.63 -11.44 -42.10
N VAL A 271 -8.80 -10.43 -41.82
CA VAL A 271 -7.46 -10.58 -41.25
C VAL A 271 -7.42 -9.73 -39.98
N ASN A 272 -7.30 -10.37 -38.82
CA ASN A 272 -7.24 -9.70 -37.53
C ASN A 272 -5.78 -9.51 -37.09
N ASN A 273 -5.47 -8.27 -36.70
CA ASN A 273 -4.14 -7.90 -36.28
C ASN A 273 -3.93 -8.13 -34.78
N ALA A 274 -2.92 -8.92 -34.44
CA ALA A 274 -2.40 -9.05 -33.09
C ALA A 274 -0.86 -9.01 -33.10
N ASP A 275 -0.24 -8.27 -34.03
CA ASP A 275 1.22 -8.23 -34.20
C ASP A 275 1.96 -7.72 -32.95
N SER A 276 1.30 -6.87 -32.14
CA SER A 276 1.78 -6.50 -30.81
C SER A 276 2.03 -7.71 -29.90
N TYR A 277 1.31 -8.81 -30.14
CA TYR A 277 1.43 -10.10 -29.48
C TYR A 277 2.19 -11.15 -30.32
N GLY A 278 2.64 -10.80 -31.52
CA GLY A 278 3.50 -11.64 -32.37
C GLY A 278 2.80 -12.62 -33.31
N TYR A 279 1.52 -12.39 -33.66
CA TYR A 279 0.80 -13.22 -34.64
C TYR A 279 -0.30 -12.46 -35.39
N TYR A 280 -0.79 -13.07 -36.47
CA TYR A 280 -1.98 -12.68 -37.21
C TYR A 280 -2.97 -13.84 -37.25
N SER A 281 -4.28 -13.55 -37.14
CA SER A 281 -5.32 -14.55 -37.44
C SER A 281 -6.10 -14.18 -38.70
N VAL A 282 -6.40 -15.19 -39.52
CA VAL A 282 -7.12 -15.02 -40.80
C VAL A 282 -8.39 -15.85 -40.76
N LYS A 283 -9.55 -15.23 -40.97
CA LYS A 283 -10.87 -15.86 -40.87
C LYS A 283 -11.42 -16.19 -42.26
N LYS A 284 -11.92 -17.41 -42.46
CA LYS A 284 -12.69 -17.83 -43.65
C LYS A 284 -13.83 -18.75 -43.22
N GLY A 285 -15.07 -18.36 -43.52
CA GLY A 285 -16.25 -18.95 -42.89
C GLY A 285 -16.19 -18.78 -41.37
N GLU A 286 -16.44 -19.85 -40.63
CA GLU A 286 -16.33 -19.89 -39.17
C GLU A 286 -14.94 -20.30 -38.67
N LEU A 287 -13.98 -20.53 -39.58
CA LEU A 287 -12.66 -21.06 -39.26
C LEU A 287 -11.58 -19.98 -39.34
N TYR A 288 -10.49 -20.23 -38.62
CA TYR A 288 -9.35 -19.35 -38.45
C TYR A 288 -8.04 -20.07 -38.78
N GLY A 289 -7.13 -19.38 -39.46
CA GLY A 289 -5.72 -19.72 -39.58
C GLY A 289 -4.85 -18.73 -38.81
N ILE A 290 -3.60 -19.12 -38.57
CA ILE A 290 -2.60 -18.39 -37.77
C ILE A 290 -1.36 -18.16 -38.63
N TYR A 291 -0.79 -16.97 -38.55
CA TYR A 291 0.57 -16.68 -39.02
C TYR A 291 1.42 -16.16 -37.86
N PHE A 292 2.55 -16.80 -37.62
CA PHE A 292 3.44 -16.52 -36.48
C PHE A 292 4.48 -15.46 -36.88
N SER A 293 4.22 -14.19 -36.59
CA SER A 293 5.04 -13.08 -37.11
C SER A 293 6.44 -13.00 -36.48
N LYS A 294 6.63 -13.63 -35.31
CA LYS A 294 7.93 -13.79 -34.62
C LYS A 294 8.65 -15.11 -34.95
N SER A 295 8.04 -15.99 -35.74
CA SER A 295 8.70 -17.23 -36.18
C SER A 295 9.89 -16.90 -37.08
N THR A 296 11.06 -17.48 -36.79
CA THR A 296 12.25 -17.38 -37.65
C THR A 296 11.96 -17.90 -39.06
N ASP A 297 11.20 -19.01 -39.14
CA ASP A 297 10.86 -19.66 -40.40
C ASP A 297 9.55 -19.15 -41.03
N LYS A 298 8.97 -18.06 -40.49
CA LYS A 298 7.71 -17.46 -40.97
C LYS A 298 6.57 -18.48 -41.10
N LYS A 299 6.39 -19.34 -40.10
CA LYS A 299 5.38 -20.40 -40.10
C LYS A 299 3.95 -19.85 -40.20
N LYS A 300 3.09 -20.61 -40.87
CA LYS A 300 1.63 -20.43 -40.88
C LYS A 300 0.92 -21.78 -40.72
N THR A 301 -0.37 -21.72 -40.42
CA THR A 301 -1.26 -22.89 -40.34
C THR A 301 -2.28 -22.88 -41.47
N ASP A 302 -2.97 -23.99 -41.68
CA ASP A 302 -4.18 -24.01 -42.49
C ASP A 302 -5.34 -23.31 -41.75
N ILE A 303 -6.38 -22.90 -42.49
CA ILE A 303 -7.57 -22.29 -41.89
C ILE A 303 -8.50 -23.40 -41.41
N GLU A 304 -8.27 -23.89 -40.20
CA GLU A 304 -8.96 -25.06 -39.64
C GLU A 304 -9.37 -24.92 -38.16
N PHE A 305 -9.10 -23.79 -37.52
CA PHE A 305 -9.41 -23.59 -36.10
C PHE A 305 -10.77 -22.91 -35.90
N ASP A 306 -11.57 -23.41 -34.97
CA ASP A 306 -12.84 -22.80 -34.56
C ASP A 306 -12.62 -21.44 -33.87
N ARG A 307 -11.48 -21.26 -33.20
CA ARG A 307 -11.11 -20.04 -32.47
C ARG A 307 -9.59 -19.93 -32.33
N VAL A 308 -9.09 -18.69 -32.32
CA VAL A 308 -7.70 -18.35 -32.02
C VAL A 308 -7.67 -17.15 -31.07
N PHE A 309 -6.88 -17.23 -30.01
CA PHE A 309 -6.64 -16.13 -29.07
C PHE A 309 -5.23 -16.23 -28.46
N THR A 310 -4.81 -15.21 -27.72
CA THR A 310 -3.51 -15.20 -27.02
C THR A 310 -3.70 -14.87 -25.55
N ASP A 311 -2.79 -15.36 -24.70
CA ASP A 311 -2.71 -14.97 -23.29
C ASP A 311 -2.10 -13.57 -23.07
N GLY A 312 -1.48 -12.98 -24.09
CA GLY A 312 -0.79 -11.69 -24.01
C GLY A 312 0.65 -11.77 -23.47
N TYR A 313 1.13 -12.94 -23.11
CA TYR A 313 2.43 -13.17 -22.46
C TYR A 313 3.37 -14.10 -23.23
N GLY A 314 2.90 -14.67 -24.35
CA GLY A 314 3.77 -15.37 -25.31
C GLY A 314 3.27 -16.72 -25.78
N ALA A 315 1.99 -17.03 -25.57
CA ALA A 315 1.37 -18.21 -26.17
C ALA A 315 0.12 -17.84 -26.99
N ILE A 316 -0.18 -18.72 -27.94
CA ILE A 316 -1.33 -18.62 -28.83
C ILE A 316 -2.16 -19.88 -28.62
N MET A 317 -3.39 -19.70 -28.14
CA MET A 317 -4.36 -20.77 -27.94
C MET A 317 -5.23 -20.87 -29.19
N ALA A 318 -5.44 -22.08 -29.66
CA ALA A 318 -6.33 -22.36 -30.77
C ALA A 318 -7.27 -23.51 -30.38
N SER A 319 -8.49 -23.49 -30.90
CA SER A 319 -9.41 -24.62 -30.74
C SER A 319 -9.75 -25.26 -32.07
N LYS A 320 -9.77 -26.59 -32.11
CA LYS A 320 -10.15 -27.44 -33.24
C LYS A 320 -11.07 -28.53 -32.74
N ASN A 321 -12.23 -28.72 -33.36
CA ASN A 321 -13.24 -29.70 -32.96
C ASN A 321 -13.62 -29.57 -31.46
N LYS A 322 -13.79 -28.33 -30.98
CA LYS A 322 -14.08 -28.00 -29.57
C LYS A 322 -12.98 -28.38 -28.56
N LYS A 323 -11.81 -28.83 -29.01
CA LYS A 323 -10.64 -29.06 -28.16
C LYS A 323 -9.60 -27.98 -28.38
N ALA A 324 -8.92 -27.57 -27.34
CA ALA A 324 -7.90 -26.52 -27.38
C ALA A 324 -6.49 -27.09 -27.37
N GLY A 325 -5.61 -26.43 -28.10
CA GLY A 325 -4.17 -26.61 -28.12
C GLY A 325 -3.44 -25.27 -27.92
N ILE A 326 -2.14 -25.34 -27.67
CA ILE A 326 -1.30 -24.17 -27.41
C ILE A 326 -0.10 -24.19 -28.36
N PHE A 327 0.23 -23.04 -28.93
CA PHE A 327 1.46 -22.80 -29.68
C PHE A 327 2.31 -21.72 -29.01
N ASN A 328 3.63 -21.80 -29.16
CA ASN A 328 4.51 -20.67 -28.87
C ASN A 328 4.52 -19.65 -30.03
N LEU A 329 5.19 -18.51 -29.85
CA LEU A 329 5.29 -17.47 -30.89
C LEU A 329 6.17 -17.87 -32.09
N GLN A 330 6.89 -18.99 -31.99
CA GLN A 330 7.67 -19.60 -33.07
C GLN A 330 6.82 -20.58 -33.90
N GLY A 331 5.56 -20.82 -33.52
CA GLY A 331 4.65 -21.75 -34.18
C GLY A 331 4.90 -23.22 -33.86
N GLU A 332 5.60 -23.51 -32.76
CA GLU A 332 5.75 -24.86 -32.23
C GLU A 332 4.57 -25.17 -31.31
N GLN A 333 3.99 -26.36 -31.46
CA GLN A 333 2.87 -26.79 -30.65
C GLN A 333 3.38 -27.21 -29.25
N ILE A 334 2.99 -26.45 -28.23
CA ILE A 334 3.26 -26.72 -26.82
C ILE A 334 2.29 -27.79 -26.31
N ALA A 335 0.99 -27.65 -26.60
CA ALA A 335 -0.04 -28.56 -26.12
C ALA A 335 -0.94 -29.03 -27.27
N PRO A 336 -1.23 -30.34 -27.39
CA PRO A 336 -2.14 -30.86 -28.43
C PRO A 336 -3.60 -30.48 -28.20
N PHE A 337 -4.40 -30.58 -29.27
CA PHE A 337 -5.85 -30.33 -29.28
C PHE A 337 -6.64 -31.43 -28.57
N GLU A 338 -6.40 -31.64 -27.28
CA GLU A 338 -7.11 -32.63 -26.45
C GLU A 338 -7.76 -32.01 -25.20
N TYR A 339 -7.45 -30.75 -24.90
CA TYR A 339 -7.94 -30.03 -23.73
C TYR A 339 -9.28 -29.35 -24.00
N ASP A 340 -10.06 -29.11 -22.97
CA ASP A 340 -11.36 -28.44 -23.08
C ASP A 340 -11.16 -26.94 -23.32
N ASN A 341 -11.91 -26.40 -24.28
CA ASN A 341 -11.73 -25.01 -24.76
C ASN A 341 -12.02 -23.93 -23.71
N ASP A 342 -12.90 -24.23 -22.76
CA ASP A 342 -13.40 -23.23 -21.81
C ASP A 342 -12.41 -22.92 -20.68
N PHE A 343 -11.29 -23.65 -20.60
CA PHE A 343 -10.41 -23.60 -19.43
C PHE A 343 -8.93 -23.88 -19.78
N ILE A 344 -8.40 -23.11 -20.73
CA ILE A 344 -6.98 -23.10 -21.08
C ILE A 344 -6.45 -21.67 -20.98
N ALA A 345 -5.50 -21.45 -20.08
CA ALA A 345 -4.92 -20.13 -19.84
C ALA A 345 -3.53 -20.24 -19.23
N GLN A 346 -2.72 -19.21 -19.43
CA GLN A 346 -1.49 -19.09 -18.67
C GLN A 346 -1.80 -18.97 -17.18
N TYR A 347 -1.05 -19.71 -16.39
CA TYR A 347 -1.20 -19.79 -14.94
C TYR A 347 0.10 -19.37 -14.27
N SER A 348 0.18 -18.07 -13.95
CA SER A 348 1.33 -17.46 -13.29
C SER A 348 2.65 -17.74 -14.06
N SER A 349 3.78 -17.73 -13.35
CA SER A 349 5.08 -18.15 -13.89
C SER A 349 5.22 -19.66 -14.08
N ILE A 350 4.28 -20.46 -13.56
CA ILE A 350 4.36 -21.92 -13.48
C ILE A 350 4.17 -22.55 -14.87
N GLY A 351 3.17 -22.11 -15.64
CA GLY A 351 2.91 -22.64 -16.98
C GLY A 351 1.49 -22.37 -17.44
N TYR A 352 0.78 -23.40 -17.90
CA TYR A 352 -0.58 -23.31 -18.43
C TYR A 352 -1.54 -24.18 -17.62
N ARG A 353 -2.63 -23.59 -17.13
CA ARG A 353 -3.74 -24.35 -16.56
C ARG A 353 -4.57 -24.91 -17.71
N VAL A 354 -4.88 -26.19 -17.61
CA VAL A 354 -5.61 -26.94 -18.64
C VAL A 354 -6.77 -27.70 -18.01
N SER A 355 -7.83 -27.95 -18.77
CA SER A 355 -8.89 -28.88 -18.41
C SER A 355 -8.94 -30.03 -19.41
N LYS A 356 -9.15 -31.25 -18.93
CA LYS A 356 -9.47 -32.42 -19.76
C LYS A 356 -10.61 -33.18 -19.06
N ASP A 357 -11.70 -33.39 -19.77
CA ASP A 357 -12.91 -34.05 -19.24
C ASP A 357 -13.44 -33.38 -17.96
N LYS A 358 -13.39 -32.03 -17.93
CA LYS A 358 -13.74 -31.15 -16.79
C LYS A 358 -12.84 -31.29 -15.55
N LYS A 359 -11.74 -32.04 -15.62
CA LYS A 359 -10.73 -32.11 -14.57
C LYS A 359 -9.56 -31.19 -14.89
N ARG A 360 -9.02 -30.51 -13.88
CA ARG A 360 -8.02 -29.45 -14.02
C ARG A 360 -6.61 -29.98 -13.74
N GLY A 361 -5.67 -29.51 -14.55
CA GLY A 361 -4.24 -29.81 -14.46
C GLY A 361 -3.40 -28.60 -14.86
N ILE A 362 -2.07 -28.78 -14.83
CA ILE A 362 -1.09 -27.76 -15.18
C ILE A 362 -0.01 -28.39 -16.05
N LEU A 363 0.28 -27.73 -17.17
CA LEU A 363 1.43 -27.98 -18.02
C LEU A 363 2.51 -26.94 -17.72
N ASP A 364 3.78 -27.30 -17.81
CA ASP A 364 4.87 -26.33 -17.85
C ASP A 364 4.87 -25.52 -19.15
N LYS A 365 5.80 -24.57 -19.28
CA LYS A 365 5.90 -23.73 -20.49
C LYS A 365 6.33 -24.49 -21.75
N GLN A 366 6.81 -25.72 -21.59
CA GLN A 366 7.21 -26.64 -22.66
C GLN A 366 6.11 -27.67 -22.97
N GLY A 367 4.98 -27.63 -22.27
CA GLY A 367 3.86 -28.54 -22.46
C GLY A 367 3.95 -29.85 -21.68
N LYS A 368 4.96 -30.01 -20.82
CA LYS A 368 5.08 -31.18 -19.94
C LYS A 368 4.06 -31.09 -18.81
N VAL A 369 3.39 -32.19 -18.51
CA VAL A 369 2.45 -32.27 -17.39
C VAL A 369 3.20 -32.08 -16.06
N ILE A 370 2.89 -31.00 -15.35
CA ILE A 370 3.26 -30.79 -13.93
C ILE A 370 2.20 -31.43 -13.04
N VAL A 371 0.94 -31.09 -13.29
CA VAL A 371 -0.23 -31.60 -12.56
C VAL A 371 -1.16 -32.27 -13.57
N PRO A 372 -1.41 -33.58 -13.48
CA PRO A 372 -2.31 -34.25 -14.40
C PRO A 372 -3.75 -33.74 -14.21
N PRO A 373 -4.56 -33.65 -15.28
CA PRO A 373 -5.96 -33.21 -15.21
C PRO A 373 -6.84 -34.29 -14.57
N ILE A 374 -6.71 -34.49 -13.26
CA ILE A 374 -7.46 -35.48 -12.46
C ILE A 374 -8.20 -34.84 -11.26
N TYR A 375 -7.96 -33.56 -11.01
CA TYR A 375 -8.53 -32.81 -9.90
C TYR A 375 -9.77 -32.02 -10.35
N ASP A 376 -10.73 -31.83 -9.46
CA ASP A 376 -11.84 -30.90 -9.70
C ASP A 376 -11.33 -29.46 -9.72
N ASP A 377 -10.33 -29.16 -8.88
CA ASP A 377 -9.66 -27.88 -8.87
C ASP A 377 -8.15 -27.94 -8.59
N VAL A 378 -7.42 -26.95 -9.10
CA VAL A 378 -6.00 -26.68 -8.85
C VAL A 378 -5.83 -25.17 -8.78
N ASP A 379 -5.36 -24.66 -7.63
CA ASP A 379 -5.13 -23.22 -7.42
C ASP A 379 -3.89 -22.93 -6.54
N THR A 380 -3.49 -21.65 -6.47
CA THR A 380 -2.41 -21.13 -5.63
C THR A 380 -2.96 -20.59 -4.31
N PHE A 381 -2.13 -20.54 -3.27
CA PHE A 381 -2.51 -19.95 -2.00
C PHE A 381 -2.56 -18.42 -2.05
N SER A 382 -3.45 -17.83 -1.24
CA SER A 382 -3.74 -16.38 -1.20
C SER A 382 -2.50 -15.52 -0.89
N LEU A 383 -1.53 -16.07 -0.16
CA LEU A 383 -0.29 -15.37 0.24
C LEU A 383 0.82 -15.43 -0.83
N GLY A 384 0.52 -15.92 -2.03
CA GLY A 384 1.42 -15.82 -3.18
C GLY A 384 2.58 -16.81 -3.19
N ASN A 385 2.55 -17.84 -2.33
CA ASN A 385 3.48 -18.97 -2.43
C ASN A 385 3.25 -19.71 -3.76
N ARG A 386 4.33 -19.85 -4.55
CA ARG A 386 4.28 -20.48 -5.88
C ARG A 386 4.83 -21.89 -5.89
N ASP A 387 5.40 -22.37 -4.78
CA ASP A 387 6.05 -23.68 -4.70
C ASP A 387 5.06 -24.81 -4.43
N PHE A 388 3.86 -24.46 -3.96
CA PHE A 388 2.79 -25.37 -3.61
C PHE A 388 1.47 -24.96 -4.26
N LEU A 389 0.64 -25.96 -4.54
CA LEU A 389 -0.67 -25.81 -5.14
C LEU A 389 -1.72 -26.48 -4.24
N ASN A 390 -2.82 -25.79 -4.02
CA ASN A 390 -4.03 -26.35 -3.44
C ASN A 390 -4.75 -27.14 -4.54
N VAL A 391 -5.04 -28.40 -4.26
CA VAL A 391 -5.79 -29.27 -5.18
C VAL A 391 -7.09 -29.73 -4.54
N LYS A 392 -8.17 -29.74 -5.32
CA LYS A 392 -9.49 -30.20 -4.89
C LYS A 392 -9.87 -31.47 -5.65
N LYS A 393 -10.31 -32.51 -4.94
CA LYS A 393 -10.87 -33.73 -5.50
C LYS A 393 -12.00 -34.24 -4.59
N ASP A 394 -13.15 -34.54 -5.17
CA ASP A 394 -14.31 -35.11 -4.47
C ASP A 394 -14.72 -34.26 -3.25
N GLU A 395 -14.80 -32.94 -3.45
CA GLU A 395 -15.07 -31.93 -2.39
C GLU A 395 -14.03 -31.82 -1.26
N LYS A 396 -12.92 -32.54 -1.36
CA LYS A 396 -11.79 -32.46 -0.41
C LYS A 396 -10.60 -31.74 -1.03
N HIS A 397 -9.81 -31.12 -0.17
CA HIS A 397 -8.62 -30.36 -0.47
C HIS A 397 -7.36 -31.12 -0.02
N GLY A 398 -6.29 -30.95 -0.78
CA GLY A 398 -4.93 -31.40 -0.48
C GLY A 398 -3.91 -30.39 -1.01
N VAL A 399 -2.63 -30.68 -0.80
CA VAL A 399 -1.53 -29.83 -1.25
C VAL A 399 -0.54 -30.66 -2.03
N ILE A 400 -0.12 -30.17 -3.18
CA ILE A 400 0.97 -30.74 -3.97
C ILE A 400 2.07 -29.70 -4.17
N ASN A 401 3.30 -30.15 -4.42
CA ASN A 401 4.37 -29.26 -4.87
C ASN A 401 4.39 -29.15 -6.42
N LEU A 402 5.27 -28.29 -6.95
CA LEU A 402 5.47 -28.13 -8.40
C LEU A 402 6.10 -29.34 -9.12
N LYS A 403 6.42 -30.43 -8.42
CA LYS A 403 6.78 -31.72 -9.04
C LYS A 403 5.58 -32.66 -9.16
N GLY A 404 4.40 -32.24 -8.68
CA GLY A 404 3.19 -33.07 -8.60
C GLY A 404 3.19 -34.04 -7.40
N GLU A 405 4.15 -33.93 -6.48
CA GLU A 405 4.21 -34.77 -5.28
C GLU A 405 3.17 -34.29 -4.26
N ILE A 406 2.41 -35.22 -3.68
CA ILE A 406 1.43 -34.92 -2.63
C ILE A 406 2.16 -34.60 -1.32
N ILE A 407 2.03 -33.36 -0.86
CA ILE A 407 2.56 -32.87 0.41
C ILE A 407 1.52 -33.05 1.51
N ILE A 408 0.26 -32.73 1.21
CA ILE A 408 -0.88 -32.98 2.11
C ILE A 408 -1.92 -33.80 1.34
N PRO A 409 -2.34 -34.97 1.88
CA PRO A 409 -3.36 -35.80 1.25
C PRO A 409 -4.66 -35.04 1.00
N VAL A 410 -5.35 -35.38 -0.10
CA VAL A 410 -6.66 -34.83 -0.43
C VAL A 410 -7.74 -35.42 0.49
N ALA A 411 -7.85 -34.86 1.70
CA ALA A 411 -8.66 -35.43 2.78
C ALA A 411 -9.32 -34.37 3.69
N PHE A 412 -9.14 -33.08 3.39
CA PHE A 412 -9.57 -31.98 4.24
C PHE A 412 -10.69 -31.18 3.57
N ASP A 413 -11.59 -30.59 4.35
CA ASP A 413 -12.66 -29.76 3.81
C ASP A 413 -12.16 -28.38 3.35
N TRP A 414 -11.03 -27.93 3.92
CA TRP A 414 -10.39 -26.68 3.56
C TRP A 414 -8.91 -26.70 3.96
N ILE A 415 -8.07 -26.03 3.16
CA ILE A 415 -6.65 -25.83 3.43
C ILE A 415 -6.27 -24.40 3.02
N ASP A 416 -5.50 -23.72 3.87
CA ASP A 416 -4.86 -22.45 3.54
C ASP A 416 -3.46 -22.37 4.14
N GLU A 417 -2.70 -21.36 3.73
CA GLU A 417 -1.35 -21.10 4.21
C GLU A 417 -1.36 -20.04 5.30
N GLU A 418 -0.73 -20.33 6.44
CA GLU A 418 -0.59 -19.40 7.56
C GLU A 418 0.78 -19.63 8.23
N ASN A 419 1.57 -18.56 8.47
CA ASN A 419 2.90 -18.61 9.11
C ASN A 419 3.86 -19.66 8.53
N ASN A 420 3.98 -19.72 7.20
CA ASN A 420 4.84 -20.70 6.54
C ASN A 420 4.48 -22.16 6.90
N MET A 421 3.21 -22.40 7.26
CA MET A 421 2.61 -23.72 7.48
C MET A 421 1.32 -23.84 6.67
N PHE A 422 0.76 -25.04 6.62
CA PHE A 422 -0.56 -25.29 6.08
C PHE A 422 -1.55 -25.54 7.22
N LYS A 423 -2.57 -24.71 7.27
CA LYS A 423 -3.70 -24.88 8.18
C LYS A 423 -4.79 -25.64 7.46
N VAL A 424 -5.16 -26.78 8.02
CA VAL A 424 -6.18 -27.67 7.45
C VAL A 424 -7.40 -27.69 8.34
N MET A 425 -8.55 -28.00 7.76
CA MET A 425 -9.82 -28.07 8.47
C MET A 425 -10.62 -29.31 8.07
N LYS A 426 -11.30 -29.91 9.04
CA LYS A 426 -12.39 -30.88 8.82
C LYS A 426 -13.70 -30.30 9.34
N ALA A 427 -14.78 -30.43 8.59
CA ALA A 427 -16.09 -29.86 8.92
C ALA A 427 -16.94 -30.77 9.82
N GLU A 428 -16.87 -32.09 9.62
CA GLU A 428 -17.72 -33.09 10.30
C GLU A 428 -16.94 -33.93 11.33
N PRO A 429 -17.54 -34.31 12.47
CA PRO A 429 -18.86 -33.90 12.99
C PRO A 429 -18.88 -32.48 13.59
N ASN A 430 -17.70 -31.88 13.77
CA ASN A 430 -17.53 -30.50 14.22
C ASN A 430 -16.35 -29.88 13.48
N ARG A 431 -16.42 -28.58 13.23
CA ARG A 431 -15.32 -27.83 12.62
C ARG A 431 -14.07 -27.90 13.50
N LYS A 432 -13.02 -28.55 13.00
CA LYS A 432 -11.73 -28.71 13.69
C LYS A 432 -10.57 -28.37 12.76
N PHE A 433 -9.47 -27.90 13.36
CA PHE A 433 -8.29 -27.42 12.67
C PHE A 433 -7.03 -28.17 13.13
N GLY A 434 -6.07 -28.30 12.22
CA GLY A 434 -4.71 -28.79 12.49
C GLY A 434 -3.68 -28.05 11.64
N LEU A 435 -2.41 -28.30 11.90
CA LEU A 435 -1.28 -27.69 11.19
C LEU A 435 -0.34 -28.74 10.63
N TYR A 436 0.15 -28.48 9.43
CA TYR A 436 1.21 -29.24 8.75
C TYR A 436 2.32 -28.28 8.35
N ASP A 437 3.57 -28.72 8.45
CA ASP A 437 4.69 -27.94 7.92
C ASP A 437 4.77 -28.04 6.39
N LYS A 438 5.72 -27.32 5.78
CA LYS A 438 5.94 -27.32 4.31
C LYS A 438 6.42 -28.64 3.74
N THR A 439 6.86 -29.57 4.58
CA THR A 439 7.25 -30.93 4.17
C THR A 439 6.07 -31.90 4.20
N GLY A 440 4.92 -31.47 4.75
CA GLY A 440 3.75 -32.32 4.94
C GLY A 440 3.76 -33.09 6.27
N LYS A 441 4.68 -32.77 7.19
CA LYS A 441 4.70 -33.38 8.52
C LYS A 441 3.67 -32.67 9.41
N THR A 442 2.89 -33.46 10.15
CA THR A 442 1.94 -32.94 11.13
C THR A 442 2.67 -32.18 12.23
N VAL A 443 2.32 -30.91 12.41
CA VAL A 443 2.74 -30.07 13.55
C VAL A 443 1.76 -30.28 14.70
N VAL A 444 0.46 -30.14 14.44
CA VAL A 444 -0.61 -30.53 15.37
C VAL A 444 -1.77 -31.21 14.64
N PRO A 445 -2.40 -32.24 15.23
CA PRO A 445 -3.51 -32.96 14.59
C PRO A 445 -4.78 -32.09 14.48
N VAL A 446 -5.75 -32.57 13.69
CA VAL A 446 -7.01 -31.85 13.44
C VAL A 446 -8.00 -32.00 14.60
N GLU A 447 -7.68 -31.37 15.74
CA GLU A 447 -8.42 -31.54 17.01
C GLU A 447 -8.81 -30.20 17.66
N TYR A 448 -8.29 -29.09 17.15
CA TYR A 448 -8.47 -27.75 17.73
C TYR A 448 -9.71 -27.07 17.18
N GLN A 449 -10.48 -26.37 18.03
CA GLN A 449 -11.63 -25.57 17.60
C GLN A 449 -11.22 -24.37 16.76
N TRP A 450 -10.06 -23.79 17.05
CA TRP A 450 -9.50 -22.67 16.29
C TRP A 450 -7.98 -22.63 16.45
N ILE A 451 -7.31 -22.17 15.41
CA ILE A 451 -5.87 -21.89 15.43
C ILE A 451 -5.72 -20.47 14.88
N THR A 452 -4.97 -19.62 15.56
CA THR A 452 -4.78 -18.23 15.17
C THR A 452 -3.43 -17.73 15.60
N ASN A 453 -2.96 -16.66 14.96
CA ASN A 453 -1.86 -15.88 15.49
C ASN A 453 -2.34 -14.87 16.51
N SER A 454 -1.41 -14.40 17.33
CA SER A 454 -1.67 -13.21 18.13
C SER A 454 -1.84 -11.98 17.24
N ASN A 455 -2.61 -11.01 17.72
CA ASN A 455 -2.90 -9.77 17.01
C ASN A 455 -1.76 -8.73 17.12
N THR A 456 -0.65 -9.05 17.79
CA THR A 456 0.50 -8.14 17.89
C THR A 456 1.41 -8.27 16.68
N GLN A 457 1.81 -7.14 16.09
CA GLN A 457 2.57 -7.08 14.83
C GLN A 457 3.88 -7.89 14.87
N PHE A 458 4.50 -8.00 16.04
CA PHE A 458 5.79 -8.67 16.23
C PHE A 458 5.67 -10.05 16.88
N SER A 459 4.44 -10.53 17.11
CA SER A 459 4.23 -11.83 17.71
C SER A 459 4.80 -12.94 16.84
N LYS A 460 5.36 -13.94 17.51
CA LYS A 460 5.86 -15.17 16.86
C LYS A 460 5.24 -16.42 17.45
N ILE A 461 4.12 -16.26 18.16
CA ILE A 461 3.37 -17.35 18.77
C ILE A 461 2.13 -17.68 17.96
N THR A 462 1.80 -18.96 17.90
CA THR A 462 0.52 -19.45 17.36
C THR A 462 -0.31 -19.99 18.51
N ILE A 463 -1.56 -19.56 18.58
CA ILE A 463 -2.52 -19.86 19.65
C ILE A 463 -3.42 -21.01 19.18
N LEU A 464 -3.50 -22.05 20.01
CA LEU A 464 -4.27 -23.26 19.79
C LEU A 464 -5.47 -23.29 20.74
N LYS A 465 -6.69 -23.07 20.24
CA LYS A 465 -7.93 -23.18 21.03
C LYS A 465 -8.46 -24.60 20.97
N ILE A 466 -8.42 -25.31 22.10
CA ILE A 466 -8.92 -26.68 22.23
C ILE A 466 -10.41 -26.66 22.57
N ALA A 467 -10.79 -25.85 23.56
CA ALA A 467 -12.15 -25.58 24.00
C ALA A 467 -12.21 -24.20 24.69
N GLU A 468 -13.40 -23.78 25.14
CA GLU A 468 -13.52 -22.64 26.06
C GLU A 468 -12.64 -22.88 27.30
N ASN A 469 -11.88 -21.86 27.69
CA ASN A 469 -10.91 -21.91 28.78
C ASN A 469 -9.87 -23.04 28.67
N ASN A 470 -9.49 -23.44 27.45
CA ASN A 470 -8.51 -24.50 27.24
C ASN A 470 -7.69 -24.23 25.97
N TYR A 471 -6.48 -23.72 26.19
CA TYR A 471 -5.58 -23.21 25.16
C TYR A 471 -4.19 -23.81 25.28
N ASN A 472 -3.46 -23.86 24.18
CA ASN A 472 -2.01 -24.04 24.20
C ASN A 472 -1.37 -23.14 23.14
N PHE A 473 -0.04 -23.06 23.12
CA PHE A 473 0.70 -22.11 22.31
C PHE A 473 1.89 -22.80 21.66
N LEU A 474 2.13 -22.51 20.39
CA LEU A 474 3.33 -22.92 19.68
C LEU A 474 4.29 -21.74 19.55
N ASN A 475 5.58 -22.01 19.70
CA ASN A 475 6.65 -21.08 19.39
C ASN A 475 6.91 -21.04 17.87
N GLN A 476 7.86 -20.21 17.42
CA GLN A 476 8.19 -20.07 15.98
C GLN A 476 8.83 -21.33 15.37
N LYS A 477 9.28 -22.28 16.20
CA LYS A 477 9.81 -23.58 15.81
C LYS A 477 8.73 -24.67 15.82
N ASN A 478 7.47 -24.29 16.03
CA ASN A 478 6.33 -25.19 16.13
C ASN A 478 6.37 -26.14 17.34
N GLU A 479 7.06 -25.74 18.41
CA GLU A 479 7.11 -26.49 19.67
C GLU A 479 6.13 -25.89 20.68
N PHE A 480 5.48 -26.73 21.47
CA PHE A 480 4.60 -26.28 22.55
C PHE A 480 5.38 -25.45 23.57
N ILE A 481 4.86 -24.26 23.89
CA ILE A 481 5.43 -23.37 24.92
C ILE A 481 5.14 -23.91 26.32
N PHE A 482 3.97 -24.53 26.50
CA PHE A 482 3.52 -25.06 27.78
C PHE A 482 3.25 -26.56 27.70
N THR A 483 3.74 -27.29 28.70
CA THR A 483 3.47 -28.73 28.88
C THR A 483 2.04 -29.01 29.31
N GLU A 484 1.41 -28.05 29.98
CA GLU A 484 0.01 -28.08 30.39
C GLU A 484 -0.79 -27.01 29.64
N ASN A 485 -2.08 -27.25 29.45
CA ASN A 485 -2.93 -26.26 28.81
C ASN A 485 -3.19 -25.06 29.73
N ILE A 486 -3.47 -23.93 29.10
CA ILE A 486 -3.75 -22.65 29.71
C ILE A 486 -5.25 -22.43 29.74
N SER A 487 -5.75 -21.91 30.86
CA SER A 487 -7.18 -21.62 31.02
C SER A 487 -7.60 -20.30 30.40
N ASP A 488 -6.71 -19.31 30.37
CA ASP A 488 -7.05 -18.00 29.85
C ASP A 488 -5.78 -17.24 29.47
N PHE A 489 -5.93 -16.28 28.56
CA PHE A 489 -4.84 -15.41 28.16
C PHE A 489 -5.40 -14.09 27.64
N GLY A 490 -4.59 -13.05 27.74
CA GLY A 490 -4.96 -11.78 27.19
C GLY A 490 -3.93 -10.73 27.48
N TYR A 491 -4.25 -9.49 27.14
CA TYR A 491 -3.30 -8.42 27.34
C TYR A 491 -3.47 -7.76 28.71
N VAL A 492 -2.36 -7.31 29.29
CA VAL A 492 -2.40 -6.48 30.50
C VAL A 492 -2.74 -5.05 30.10
N LEU A 493 -3.63 -4.40 30.85
CA LEU A 493 -4.10 -3.05 30.51
C LEU A 493 -3.08 -1.96 30.91
N ASP A 494 -2.90 -0.98 30.01
CA ASP A 494 -2.14 0.25 30.21
C ASP A 494 -3.04 1.31 30.89
N GLU A 495 -2.59 1.87 32.01
CA GLU A 495 -3.32 2.87 32.80
C GLU A 495 -3.63 4.16 32.02
N HIS A 496 -2.66 4.67 31.24
CA HIS A 496 -2.79 5.95 30.52
C HIS A 496 -3.52 5.79 29.21
N LYS A 497 -3.10 4.79 28.44
CA LYS A 497 -3.56 4.69 27.05
C LYS A 497 -4.91 3.99 26.97
N LEU A 498 -5.22 3.08 27.90
CA LEU A 498 -6.24 2.04 27.71
C LEU A 498 -6.15 1.36 26.32
N LYS A 499 -4.99 1.44 25.67
CA LYS A 499 -4.79 0.90 24.34
C LYS A 499 -4.18 -0.46 24.52
N ASN A 500 -4.83 -1.44 23.95
CA ASN A 500 -4.24 -2.74 23.71
C ASN A 500 -4.80 -3.29 22.39
N PRO A 501 -4.02 -3.89 21.47
CA PRO A 501 -2.57 -4.15 21.49
C PRO A 501 -1.65 -3.23 20.67
N PHE A 502 -2.15 -2.17 20.05
CA PHE A 502 -1.44 -1.53 18.92
C PHE A 502 -0.49 -0.36 19.24
N ALA A 503 0.05 -0.20 20.47
CA ALA A 503 0.65 1.10 20.83
C ALA A 503 1.85 1.13 21.80
N SER A 504 2.69 0.09 21.90
CA SER A 504 4.06 0.30 22.38
C SER A 504 4.99 0.46 21.18
N GLY A 505 5.71 1.59 21.10
CA GLY A 505 6.71 1.81 20.05
C GLY A 505 7.93 0.88 20.17
N ARG A 506 7.95 0.00 21.18
CA ARG A 506 9.06 -0.92 21.48
C ARG A 506 8.90 -2.31 20.87
N GLY A 507 7.70 -2.67 20.40
CA GLY A 507 7.46 -3.97 19.74
C GLY A 507 7.63 -5.21 20.62
N ASP A 508 7.88 -5.04 21.92
CA ASP A 508 8.12 -6.12 22.87
C ASP A 508 6.90 -6.22 23.81
N MET A 509 5.91 -7.02 23.42
CA MET A 509 4.62 -7.15 24.11
C MET A 509 4.61 -8.36 25.06
N ARG A 510 3.87 -8.23 26.17
CA ARG A 510 3.60 -9.31 27.11
C ARG A 510 2.10 -9.55 27.20
N ILE A 511 1.71 -10.82 27.17
CA ILE A 511 0.36 -11.25 27.51
C ILE A 511 0.37 -11.92 28.87
N PHE A 512 -0.72 -11.74 29.63
CA PHE A 512 -0.96 -12.59 30.77
C PHE A 512 -1.36 -13.99 30.28
N ILE A 513 -0.91 -14.99 31.01
CA ILE A 513 -1.28 -16.40 30.84
C ILE A 513 -1.82 -16.89 32.18
N LYS A 514 -2.97 -17.54 32.17
CA LYS A 514 -3.61 -18.09 33.36
C LYS A 514 -3.63 -19.61 33.31
N SER A 515 -2.93 -20.27 34.23
CA SER A 515 -2.95 -21.73 34.38
C SER A 515 -4.34 -22.26 34.72
N GLN A 516 -4.54 -23.58 34.59
CA GLN A 516 -5.80 -24.26 34.96
C GLN A 516 -6.15 -24.12 36.46
N ASN A 517 -5.17 -23.90 37.33
CA ASN A 517 -5.41 -23.62 38.75
C ASN A 517 -5.69 -22.14 39.06
N GLY A 518 -5.84 -21.30 38.03
CA GLY A 518 -6.21 -19.89 38.16
C GLY A 518 -5.07 -18.93 38.48
N LYS A 519 -3.81 -19.37 38.36
CA LYS A 519 -2.64 -18.51 38.61
C LYS A 519 -2.16 -17.84 37.33
N TYR A 520 -1.81 -16.56 37.43
CA TYR A 520 -1.37 -15.71 36.35
C TYR A 520 0.16 -15.67 36.27
N GLY A 521 0.68 -15.59 35.04
CA GLY A 521 2.07 -15.31 34.68
C GLY A 521 2.14 -14.42 33.43
N LEU A 522 3.35 -14.08 32.96
CA LEU A 522 3.57 -13.25 31.76
C LEU A 522 4.36 -14.00 30.71
N LEU A 523 3.82 -14.04 29.49
CA LEU A 523 4.49 -14.57 28.30
C LEU A 523 4.96 -13.42 27.41
N ASN A 524 6.24 -13.42 27.04
CA ASN A 524 6.76 -12.57 25.99
C ASN A 524 6.47 -13.20 24.62
N GLU A 525 5.70 -12.50 23.81
CA GLU A 525 5.26 -12.97 22.49
C GLU A 525 6.37 -12.97 21.42
N THR A 526 7.36 -12.09 21.60
CA THR A 526 8.50 -11.92 20.70
C THR A 526 9.56 -12.98 20.98
N SER A 527 9.98 -13.11 22.24
CA SER A 527 10.96 -14.13 22.67
C SER A 527 10.35 -15.53 22.82
N GLN A 528 9.01 -15.64 22.89
CA GLN A 528 8.25 -16.88 23.15
C GLN A 528 8.56 -17.50 24.53
N THR A 529 8.97 -16.71 25.53
CA THR A 529 9.36 -17.18 26.86
C THR A 529 8.41 -16.69 27.95
N LEU A 530 8.05 -17.56 28.89
CA LEU A 530 7.35 -17.17 30.11
C LEU A 530 8.31 -16.39 31.02
N VAL A 531 8.21 -15.06 31.01
CA VAL A 531 9.10 -14.14 31.75
C VAL A 531 8.70 -14.00 33.22
N ALA A 532 7.41 -14.12 33.54
CA ALA A 532 6.94 -14.19 34.92
C ALA A 532 6.17 -15.51 35.14
N PRO A 533 6.51 -16.30 36.17
CA PRO A 533 5.91 -17.62 36.37
C PRO A 533 4.42 -17.50 36.76
N MET A 534 3.65 -18.56 36.50
CA MET A 534 2.21 -18.64 36.83
C MET A 534 1.96 -18.85 38.33
N VAL A 535 2.29 -17.85 39.14
CA VAL A 535 2.23 -17.91 40.63
C VAL A 535 1.37 -16.81 41.24
N TYR A 536 0.95 -15.83 40.45
CA TYR A 536 0.17 -14.69 40.92
C TYR A 536 -1.32 -15.03 40.91
N ASP A 537 -2.08 -14.51 41.87
CA ASP A 537 -3.54 -14.59 41.82
C ASP A 537 -4.10 -13.64 40.76
N GLU A 538 -3.32 -12.62 40.37
CA GLU A 538 -3.71 -11.62 39.39
C GLU A 538 -2.52 -10.80 38.88
N ILE A 539 -2.55 -10.41 37.61
CA ILE A 539 -1.73 -9.34 37.04
C ILE A 539 -2.69 -8.26 36.57
N LEU A 540 -2.65 -7.10 37.22
CA LEU A 540 -3.76 -6.15 37.17
C LEU A 540 -3.59 -5.14 36.04
N GLN A 541 -2.48 -4.40 36.07
CA GLN A 541 -2.19 -3.29 35.17
C GLN A 541 -0.68 -3.17 34.95
N PHE A 542 -0.31 -2.53 33.85
CA PHE A 542 1.08 -2.14 33.61
C PHE A 542 1.20 -0.64 33.31
N PHE A 543 2.41 -0.12 33.52
CA PHE A 543 2.82 1.20 33.09
C PHE A 543 4.22 1.13 32.46
N GLU A 544 4.53 2.05 31.54
CA GLU A 544 5.82 2.10 30.85
C GLU A 544 6.73 3.15 31.52
N SER A 545 8.02 2.85 31.66
CA SER A 545 9.08 3.85 31.81
C SER A 545 9.90 3.94 30.53
N ARG A 546 10.82 4.90 30.41
CA ARG A 546 11.73 4.98 29.24
C ARG A 546 12.54 3.71 28.98
N ILE A 547 12.75 2.88 29.99
CA ILE A 547 13.62 1.71 29.91
C ILE A 547 12.90 0.40 30.25
N HIS A 548 11.89 0.43 31.11
CA HIS A 548 11.24 -0.78 31.64
C HIS A 548 9.71 -0.76 31.47
N LEU A 549 9.08 -1.94 31.57
CA LEU A 549 7.64 -2.08 31.76
C LEU A 549 7.38 -2.65 33.14
N TYR A 550 6.50 -2.02 33.90
CA TYR A 550 6.20 -2.43 35.26
C TYR A 550 4.77 -2.94 35.37
N TYR A 551 4.60 -4.10 36.01
CA TYR A 551 3.33 -4.81 36.16
C TYR A 551 2.96 -4.91 37.62
N SER A 552 1.75 -4.45 37.96
CA SER A 552 1.17 -4.64 39.29
C SER A 552 0.64 -6.06 39.43
N VAL A 553 1.01 -6.72 40.53
CA VAL A 553 0.67 -8.13 40.77
C VAL A 553 0.08 -8.34 42.15
N ARG A 554 -0.80 -9.34 42.27
CA ARG A 554 -1.38 -9.76 43.54
C ARG A 554 -1.04 -11.22 43.82
N LYS A 555 -0.61 -11.49 45.05
CA LYS A 555 -0.42 -12.85 45.59
C LYS A 555 -1.04 -12.93 46.98
N GLY A 556 -2.01 -13.81 47.15
CA GLY A 556 -2.94 -13.80 48.29
C GLY A 556 -3.69 -12.48 48.37
N LYS A 557 -3.63 -11.84 49.56
CA LYS A 557 -4.22 -10.52 49.83
C LYS A 557 -3.21 -9.37 49.67
N LYS A 558 -2.00 -9.65 49.20
CA LYS A 558 -0.91 -8.67 49.13
C LYS A 558 -0.57 -8.31 47.68
N PHE A 559 -0.13 -7.09 47.50
CA PHE A 559 0.22 -6.48 46.23
C PHE A 559 1.70 -6.09 46.18
N GLY A 560 2.26 -6.17 44.97
CA GLY A 560 3.62 -5.78 44.64
C GLY A 560 3.74 -5.35 43.18
N LEU A 561 4.97 -5.11 42.74
CA LEU A 561 5.30 -4.67 41.39
C LEU A 561 6.44 -5.52 40.84
N ILE A 562 6.29 -6.03 39.62
CA ILE A 562 7.35 -6.72 38.87
C ILE A 562 7.70 -5.94 37.61
N ASN A 563 8.86 -6.18 37.02
CA ASN A 563 9.22 -5.62 35.70
C ASN A 563 8.96 -6.60 34.54
N GLU A 564 9.39 -6.26 33.33
CA GLU A 564 9.20 -7.05 32.11
C GLU A 564 9.95 -8.37 32.08
N GLU A 565 10.98 -8.54 32.91
CA GLU A 565 11.67 -9.81 33.13
C GLU A 565 11.06 -10.64 34.28
N GLY A 566 9.94 -10.18 34.85
CA GLY A 566 9.29 -10.84 35.98
C GLY A 566 10.01 -10.67 37.32
N LYS A 567 11.02 -9.81 37.38
CA LYS A 567 11.75 -9.50 38.62
C LYS A 567 10.89 -8.66 39.54
N GLU A 568 10.85 -9.03 40.82
CA GLU A 568 10.19 -8.24 41.85
C GLU A 568 10.93 -6.92 42.10
N ILE A 569 10.20 -5.80 41.96
CA ILE A 569 10.68 -4.43 42.14
C ILE A 569 10.13 -3.85 43.45
N ILE A 570 8.81 -3.94 43.63
CA ILE A 570 8.16 -3.65 44.91
C ILE A 570 7.69 -4.99 45.50
N PRO A 571 8.17 -5.37 46.70
CA PRO A 571 7.79 -6.63 47.32
C PRO A 571 6.29 -6.80 47.51
N ILE A 572 5.82 -8.03 47.33
CA ILE A 572 4.39 -8.40 47.46
C ILE A 572 4.00 -8.46 48.95
N LYS A 573 3.92 -7.30 49.59
CA LYS A 573 3.68 -7.14 51.05
C LYS A 573 2.64 -6.08 51.40
N TYR A 574 2.22 -5.27 50.42
CA TYR A 574 1.30 -4.16 50.64
C TYR A 574 -0.15 -4.62 50.56
N ASP A 575 -1.03 -4.03 51.37
CA ASP A 575 -2.47 -4.34 51.39
C ASP A 575 -3.18 -3.82 50.14
N ALA A 576 -2.61 -2.80 49.49
CA ALA A 576 -3.01 -2.30 48.19
C ALA A 576 -1.86 -1.56 47.51
N LEU A 577 -1.94 -1.44 46.18
CA LEU A 577 -0.98 -0.75 45.32
C LEU A 577 -1.71 -0.10 44.15
N SER A 578 -1.46 1.19 43.90
CA SER A 578 -1.97 1.93 42.74
C SER A 578 -0.80 2.48 41.92
N VAL A 579 -0.88 2.23 40.61
CA VAL A 579 0.03 2.77 39.59
C VAL A 579 -0.60 3.94 38.82
N ASP A 580 -1.68 4.54 39.35
CA ASP A 580 -2.37 5.65 38.69
C ASP A 580 -1.45 6.87 38.54
N PHE A 581 -1.45 7.45 37.35
CA PHE A 581 -0.52 8.47 36.89
C PHE A 581 0.96 8.08 37.02
N ALA A 582 1.33 6.80 37.15
CA ALA A 582 2.75 6.45 37.37
C ALA A 582 3.62 6.73 36.13
N ASP A 583 3.12 6.50 34.90
CA ASP A 583 3.82 6.73 33.63
C ASP A 583 3.93 8.23 33.29
N TYR A 584 4.84 8.91 33.98
CA TYR A 584 4.91 10.36 33.93
C TYR A 584 6.35 10.86 33.92
N ASP A 585 7.04 10.63 32.78
CA ASP A 585 7.93 11.58 32.06
C ASP A 585 8.69 10.79 30.97
N ALA A 586 8.15 10.77 29.74
CA ALA A 586 8.78 10.08 28.61
C ALA A 586 10.11 10.74 28.17
N GLU A 587 10.65 11.71 28.91
CA GLU A 587 11.97 12.29 28.72
C GLU A 587 13.04 11.84 29.73
N ASP A 588 12.64 11.37 30.91
CA ASP A 588 13.59 11.03 31.97
C ASP A 588 13.97 9.55 31.96
N ARG A 589 15.28 9.27 32.11
CA ARG A 589 15.82 7.90 32.26
C ARG A 589 15.96 7.49 33.73
N ASN A 590 15.57 8.36 34.67
CA ASN A 590 15.74 8.11 36.09
C ASN A 590 14.49 7.51 36.73
N ASP A 591 14.48 6.19 36.86
CA ASP A 591 13.44 5.42 37.53
C ASP A 591 13.30 5.75 39.05
N GLU A 592 14.22 6.49 39.65
CA GLU A 592 14.10 6.95 41.05
C GLU A 592 12.97 7.97 41.27
N LYS A 593 12.41 8.54 40.20
CA LYS A 593 11.32 9.53 40.30
C LYS A 593 9.93 8.92 40.47
N TYR A 594 9.74 7.65 40.12
CA TYR A 594 8.44 7.01 40.24
C TYR A 594 8.03 6.86 41.70
N ARG A 595 6.78 7.25 41.99
CA ARG A 595 6.17 7.15 43.32
C ARG A 595 4.88 6.36 43.19
N ILE A 596 4.86 5.20 43.82
CA ILE A 596 3.74 4.27 43.79
C ILE A 596 2.96 4.42 45.09
N VAL A 597 1.65 4.63 44.99
CA VAL A 597 0.77 4.71 46.16
C VAL A 597 0.54 3.29 46.68
N VAL A 598 0.78 3.07 47.97
CA VAL A 598 0.67 1.75 48.61
C VAL A 598 0.00 1.86 49.98
N ALA A 599 -0.63 0.77 50.42
CA ALA A 599 -1.26 0.67 51.75
C ALA A 599 -0.58 -0.34 52.67
N LYS A 600 -0.54 -0.01 53.96
CA LYS A 600 -0.24 -0.92 55.08
C LYS A 600 -1.39 -0.81 56.09
N GLY A 601 -2.18 -1.86 56.23
CA GLY A 601 -3.46 -1.81 56.93
C GLY A 601 -4.39 -0.76 56.32
N THR A 602 -5.01 0.07 57.16
CA THR A 602 -5.95 1.13 56.73
C THR A 602 -5.27 2.44 56.34
N LYS A 603 -3.93 2.47 56.33
CA LYS A 603 -3.13 3.67 56.09
C LYS A 603 -2.35 3.56 54.79
N MET A 604 -2.33 4.67 54.06
CA MET A 604 -1.72 4.81 52.75
C MET A 604 -0.51 5.75 52.82
N GLY A 605 0.47 5.48 51.98
CA GLY A 605 1.66 6.29 51.76
C GLY A 605 2.17 6.09 50.33
N THR A 606 3.40 6.50 50.05
CA THR A 606 4.05 6.23 48.76
C THR A 606 5.42 5.61 48.96
N VAL A 607 5.80 4.77 48.00
CA VAL A 607 7.15 4.22 47.90
C VAL A 607 7.73 4.51 46.52
N ASN A 608 9.06 4.61 46.43
CA ASN A 608 9.73 4.60 45.13
C ASN A 608 9.94 3.16 44.61
N LEU A 609 10.54 3.01 43.43
CA LEU A 609 10.84 1.69 42.84
C LEU A 609 11.94 0.92 43.57
N LYS A 610 12.68 1.55 44.50
CA LYS A 610 13.56 0.88 45.46
C LYS A 610 12.82 0.45 46.73
N ASN A 611 11.50 0.64 46.78
CA ASN A 611 10.63 0.34 47.91
C ASN A 611 10.93 1.18 49.18
N GLU A 612 11.57 2.34 49.01
CA GLU A 612 11.81 3.31 50.08
C GLU A 612 10.56 4.17 50.27
N THR A 613 10.16 4.40 51.52
CA THR A 613 8.97 5.20 51.85
C THR A 613 9.27 6.69 51.63
N ILE A 614 8.44 7.35 50.81
CA ILE A 614 8.53 8.78 50.53
C ILE A 614 7.46 9.53 51.31
N LEU A 615 6.18 9.20 51.10
CA LEU A 615 5.09 9.68 51.95
C LEU A 615 4.79 8.64 53.03
N PRO A 616 4.72 9.04 54.32
CA PRO A 616 4.49 8.11 55.42
C PRO A 616 3.07 7.50 55.38
N PHE A 617 2.92 6.32 55.99
CA PHE A 617 1.65 5.59 56.10
C PHE A 617 0.73 6.20 57.17
N GLU A 618 0.21 7.39 56.92
CA GLU A 618 -0.65 8.11 57.87
C GLU A 618 -2.03 8.52 57.31
N TYR A 619 -2.17 8.48 55.98
CA TYR A 619 -3.36 8.93 55.27
C TYR A 619 -4.41 7.81 55.21
N THR A 620 -5.67 8.09 55.53
CA THR A 620 -6.78 7.14 55.35
C THR A 620 -7.23 7.06 53.89
N HIS A 621 -6.84 8.04 53.08
CA HIS A 621 -6.97 8.00 51.63
C HIS A 621 -5.84 8.83 51.01
N LEU A 622 -5.21 8.31 49.96
CA LEU A 622 -4.17 8.99 49.20
C LEU A 622 -4.33 8.63 47.73
N GLN A 623 -4.42 9.64 46.86
CA GLN A 623 -4.54 9.44 45.41
C GLN A 623 -3.71 10.50 44.70
N ARG A 624 -2.92 10.08 43.70
CA ARG A 624 -2.25 10.99 42.77
C ARG A 624 -3.30 11.62 41.85
N ILE A 625 -3.36 12.95 41.84
CA ILE A 625 -4.36 13.73 41.09
C ILE A 625 -3.73 14.63 40.04
N SER A 626 -2.39 14.69 39.96
CA SER A 626 -1.65 15.31 38.87
C SER A 626 -0.41 14.49 38.50
N GLY A 627 -0.24 14.27 37.19
CA GLY A 627 0.98 13.73 36.58
C GLY A 627 2.20 14.65 36.77
N TRP A 628 2.24 15.77 36.03
CA TRP A 628 3.43 16.64 35.96
C TRP A 628 3.80 17.33 37.26
N GLN A 629 2.82 17.81 38.04
CA GLN A 629 3.12 18.50 39.30
C GLN A 629 3.26 17.53 40.48
N GLU A 630 3.03 16.24 40.26
CA GLU A 630 3.12 15.20 41.29
C GLU A 630 2.28 15.55 42.54
N LEU A 631 1.03 15.96 42.32
CA LEU A 631 0.11 16.37 43.39
C LEU A 631 -0.78 15.21 43.81
N TYR A 632 -1.10 15.18 45.10
CA TYR A 632 -1.95 14.16 45.71
C TYR A 632 -3.10 14.80 46.48
N LYS A 633 -4.28 14.19 46.45
CA LYS A 633 -5.30 14.44 47.47
C LYS A 633 -5.11 13.44 48.61
N ALA A 634 -5.04 13.96 49.83
CA ALA A 634 -4.68 13.18 51.00
C ALA A 634 -5.66 13.44 52.15
N LYS A 635 -6.17 12.38 52.76
CA LYS A 635 -7.19 12.43 53.83
C LYS A 635 -6.59 11.97 55.16
N LYS A 636 -6.63 12.80 56.21
CA LYS A 636 -6.18 12.43 57.57
C LYS A 636 -7.34 12.26 58.58
N ARG A 637 -8.38 13.11 58.51
CA ARG A 637 -9.50 13.21 59.49
C ARG A 637 -10.78 13.76 58.83
N ASN A 638 -11.39 13.00 57.91
CA ASN A 638 -12.63 13.29 57.17
C ASN A 638 -12.60 14.28 56.00
N LYS A 639 -11.62 15.19 55.92
CA LYS A 639 -11.45 16.08 54.76
C LYS A 639 -10.13 15.80 54.02
N TYR A 640 -10.11 16.10 52.73
CA TYR A 640 -8.92 16.07 51.88
C TYR A 640 -8.11 17.36 52.02
N GLN A 641 -6.80 17.22 51.84
CA GLN A 641 -5.87 18.32 51.59
C GLN A 641 -5.07 17.99 50.32
N ILE A 642 -4.72 19.00 49.54
CA ILE A 642 -3.86 18.83 48.37
C ILE A 642 -2.41 19.00 48.81
N ILE A 643 -1.61 17.95 48.62
CA ILE A 643 -0.21 17.89 49.02
C ILE A 643 0.69 17.64 47.80
N ASP A 644 1.92 18.14 47.87
CA ASP A 644 2.96 17.80 46.91
C ASP A 644 3.55 16.40 47.19
N LYS A 645 4.49 15.99 46.35
CA LYS A 645 5.21 14.71 46.45
C LYS A 645 6.01 14.47 47.72
N ASN A 646 6.24 15.52 48.53
CA ASN A 646 6.95 15.46 49.80
C ASN A 646 5.98 15.59 50.99
N GLY A 647 4.67 15.67 50.74
CA GLY A 647 3.64 15.75 51.76
C GLY A 647 3.34 17.16 52.24
N LYS A 648 3.94 18.18 51.60
CA LYS A 648 3.69 19.58 51.93
C LYS A 648 2.38 20.04 51.31
N PRO A 649 1.45 20.62 52.08
CA PRO A 649 0.24 21.21 51.52
C PRO A 649 0.57 22.33 50.54
N ILE A 650 -0.04 22.33 49.35
CA ILE A 650 0.09 23.45 48.41
C ILE A 650 -0.77 24.65 48.84
N ASN A 651 -1.76 24.41 49.71
CA ASN A 651 -2.57 25.46 50.33
C ASN A 651 -3.07 25.02 51.73
N PRO A 652 -3.53 25.96 52.58
CA PRO A 652 -3.96 25.64 53.94
C PRO A 652 -5.38 25.05 54.04
N ASN A 653 -6.09 24.89 52.92
CA ASN A 653 -7.53 24.57 52.93
C ASN A 653 -7.80 23.07 52.98
N PHE A 654 -9.00 22.74 53.45
CA PHE A 654 -9.53 21.39 53.51
C PHE A 654 -10.78 21.25 52.63
N PHE A 655 -10.91 20.10 51.98
CA PHE A 655 -11.90 19.83 50.94
C PHE A 655 -12.73 18.60 51.26
N ASP A 656 -13.99 18.61 50.86
CA ASP A 656 -14.84 17.41 50.82
C ASP A 656 -14.43 16.48 49.69
N GLU A 657 -14.03 17.04 48.55
CA GLU A 657 -13.54 16.32 47.38
C GLU A 657 -12.65 17.22 46.51
N VAL A 658 -11.72 16.60 45.77
CA VAL A 658 -10.83 17.27 44.81
C VAL A 658 -10.80 16.46 43.51
N ALA A 659 -11.10 17.12 42.40
CA ALA A 659 -10.98 16.53 41.06
C ALA A 659 -9.51 16.40 40.62
N ASN A 660 -9.25 15.63 39.57
CA ASN A 660 -7.93 15.59 38.95
C ASN A 660 -7.56 16.96 38.36
N PHE A 661 -6.27 17.25 38.32
CA PHE A 661 -5.72 18.44 37.69
C PHE A 661 -5.69 18.28 36.17
N GLU A 662 -6.29 19.23 35.47
CA GLU A 662 -6.37 19.27 34.00
C GLU A 662 -5.44 20.35 33.44
N TYR A 663 -4.85 20.11 32.27
CA TYR A 663 -3.99 21.08 31.58
C TYR A 663 -4.80 21.91 30.60
N ILE A 664 -4.71 23.23 30.75
CA ILE A 664 -5.38 24.19 29.87
C ILE A 664 -4.30 25.05 29.21
N ASN A 665 -4.41 25.23 27.90
CA ASN A 665 -3.57 26.18 27.17
C ASN A 665 -4.04 27.60 27.51
N SER A 666 -3.20 28.40 28.15
CA SER A 666 -3.46 29.83 28.32
C SER A 666 -3.46 30.56 26.98
N HIS A 667 -4.16 31.70 26.89
CA HIS A 667 -4.15 32.60 25.73
C HIS A 667 -2.73 33.07 25.35
N ASN A 668 -1.78 33.00 26.29
CA ASN A 668 -0.38 33.39 26.10
C ASN A 668 0.54 32.20 25.76
N GLY A 669 -0.01 31.00 25.49
CA GLY A 669 0.75 29.80 25.16
C GLY A 669 1.30 29.01 26.36
N SER A 670 1.25 29.55 27.59
CA SER A 670 1.64 28.83 28.80
C SER A 670 0.61 27.76 29.18
N ARG A 671 1.07 26.55 29.54
CA ARG A 671 0.20 25.50 30.10
C ARG A 671 -0.05 25.78 31.59
N ILE A 672 -1.32 25.96 31.96
CA ILE A 672 -1.74 26.10 33.36
C ILE A 672 -2.47 24.82 33.75
N SER A 673 -2.16 24.28 34.93
CA SER A 673 -2.84 23.11 35.48
C SER A 673 -3.78 23.52 36.60
N GLN A 674 -5.03 23.06 36.54
CA GLN A 674 -6.11 23.52 37.42
C GLN A 674 -7.03 22.37 37.82
N ALA A 675 -7.64 22.44 39.01
CA ALA A 675 -8.60 21.45 39.48
C ALA A 675 -9.85 22.09 40.12
N LEU A 676 -10.97 21.39 40.03
CA LEU A 676 -12.19 21.75 40.75
C LEU A 676 -12.13 21.20 42.18
N THR A 677 -12.40 22.07 43.16
CA THR A 677 -12.40 21.75 44.58
C THR A 677 -13.78 21.95 45.18
N PHE A 678 -14.13 21.13 46.16
CA PHE A 678 -15.42 21.18 46.87
C PHE A 678 -15.21 21.33 48.36
N SER A 679 -15.92 22.27 48.99
CA SER A 679 -15.91 22.44 50.44
C SER A 679 -17.21 23.05 50.93
N ASN A 680 -17.88 22.38 51.87
CA ASN A 680 -19.09 22.82 52.57
C ASN A 680 -20.22 23.24 51.59
N GLY A 681 -20.50 22.41 50.58
CA GLY A 681 -21.54 22.67 49.58
C GLY A 681 -21.19 23.79 48.58
N LYS A 682 -19.96 24.28 48.57
CA LYS A 682 -19.44 25.26 47.61
C LYS A 682 -18.36 24.65 46.74
N MET A 683 -18.13 25.24 45.57
CA MET A 683 -17.07 24.84 44.65
C MET A 683 -16.22 26.02 44.20
N ARG A 684 -14.94 25.73 43.91
CA ARG A 684 -13.93 26.72 43.51
C ARG A 684 -12.84 26.07 42.67
N VAL A 685 -12.21 26.81 41.75
CA VAL A 685 -11.08 26.33 40.95
C VAL A 685 -9.77 26.74 41.60
N ILE A 686 -8.86 25.79 41.75
CA ILE A 686 -7.51 25.98 42.27
C ILE A 686 -6.48 25.70 41.17
N ASP A 687 -5.42 26.50 41.10
CA ASP A 687 -4.26 26.22 40.25
C ASP A 687 -3.28 25.26 40.95
N SER A 688 -2.30 24.74 40.20
CA SER A 688 -1.30 23.81 40.73
C SER A 688 -0.34 24.42 41.74
N ASN A 689 -0.34 25.75 41.91
CA ASN A 689 0.43 26.46 42.93
C ASN A 689 -0.36 26.63 44.23
N GLY A 690 -1.63 26.20 44.27
CA GLY A 690 -2.50 26.29 45.43
C GLY A 690 -3.35 27.58 45.50
N ASN A 691 -3.30 28.43 44.47
CA ASN A 691 -4.08 29.66 44.41
C ASN A 691 -5.47 29.39 43.86
N PHE A 692 -6.48 29.98 44.49
CA PHE A 692 -7.81 29.96 43.92
C PHE A 692 -7.98 31.04 42.86
N ILE A 693 -8.39 30.63 41.66
CA ILE A 693 -8.49 31.51 40.49
C ILE A 693 -9.93 31.93 40.15
N THR A 694 -10.91 31.38 40.87
CA THR A 694 -12.33 31.76 40.76
C THR A 694 -12.89 32.16 42.12
N PRO A 695 -14.02 32.89 42.21
CA PRO A 695 -14.74 33.06 43.47
C PRO A 695 -15.41 31.75 43.92
N GLU A 696 -15.72 31.65 45.21
CA GLU A 696 -16.56 30.56 45.73
C GLU A 696 -17.99 30.67 45.16
N VAL A 697 -18.54 29.54 44.71
CA VAL A 697 -19.93 29.49 44.22
C VAL A 697 -20.70 28.38 44.94
N PRO A 698 -21.90 28.66 45.48
CA PRO A 698 -22.77 27.65 46.07
C PRO A 698 -23.17 26.60 45.05
N MET A 699 -23.11 25.32 45.40
CA MET A 699 -23.51 24.25 44.51
C MET A 699 -25.03 24.04 44.56
N GLN A 700 -25.67 24.00 43.39
CA GLN A 700 -27.06 23.53 43.27
C GLN A 700 -27.14 22.01 43.53
N PRO A 701 -28.17 21.53 44.26
CA PRO A 701 -28.36 20.09 44.48
C PRO A 701 -28.33 19.30 43.17
N HIS A 702 -27.55 18.22 43.15
CA HIS A 702 -27.51 17.31 42.02
C HIS A 702 -28.28 16.03 42.38
N SER A 703 -29.07 15.50 41.45
CA SER A 703 -29.74 14.21 41.63
C SER A 703 -28.96 13.14 40.88
N GLY A 704 -28.39 12.17 41.58
CA GLY A 704 -27.64 11.08 40.96
C GLY A 704 -27.53 9.88 41.87
N TYR A 705 -26.54 9.04 41.63
CA TYR A 705 -26.25 7.86 42.45
C TYR A 705 -25.16 8.20 43.46
N THR A 706 -25.33 7.76 44.71
CA THR A 706 -24.45 8.15 45.82
C THR A 706 -23.26 7.22 45.99
N THR A 707 -23.43 5.96 45.57
CA THR A 707 -22.38 4.95 45.48
C THR A 707 -22.16 4.54 44.03
N PHE A 708 -20.97 4.01 43.73
CA PHE A 708 -20.67 3.55 42.39
C PHE A 708 -21.45 2.26 42.06
N ASP A 709 -21.71 1.42 43.06
CA ASP A 709 -22.54 0.23 42.91
C ASP A 709 -24.00 0.58 42.56
N GLU A 710 -24.58 1.60 43.19
CA GLU A 710 -25.91 2.10 42.81
C GLU A 710 -25.97 2.51 41.34
N LEU A 711 -24.96 3.26 40.87
CA LEU A 711 -24.83 3.67 39.47
C LEU A 711 -24.74 2.44 38.54
N LYS A 712 -23.87 1.48 38.86
CA LYS A 712 -23.65 0.25 38.07
C LYS A 712 -24.91 -0.60 37.98
N PHE A 713 -25.54 -0.90 39.12
CA PHE A 713 -26.75 -1.71 39.15
C PHE A 713 -27.92 -1.02 38.45
N ALA A 714 -28.04 0.31 38.57
CA ALA A 714 -29.06 1.06 37.84
C ALA A 714 -28.86 1.00 36.32
N LEU A 715 -27.60 1.08 35.84
CA LEU A 715 -27.31 0.91 34.41
C LEU A 715 -27.66 -0.49 33.92
N VAL A 716 -27.20 -1.54 34.61
CA VAL A 716 -27.47 -2.94 34.21
C VAL A 716 -28.98 -3.17 34.15
N LYS A 717 -29.70 -2.75 35.20
CA LYS A 717 -31.17 -2.83 35.24
C LYS A 717 -31.83 -2.06 34.10
N ALA A 718 -31.30 -0.91 33.71
CA ALA A 718 -31.82 -0.11 32.61
C ALA A 718 -31.56 -0.75 31.23
N LEU A 719 -30.40 -1.37 31.04
CA LEU A 719 -30.03 -2.08 29.81
C LEU A 719 -30.82 -3.39 29.63
N ASP A 720 -31.10 -4.10 30.74
CA ASP A 720 -31.90 -5.35 30.75
C ASP A 720 -33.40 -5.14 30.58
N SER A 721 -33.89 -3.95 30.93
CA SER A 721 -35.30 -3.61 30.82
C SER A 721 -35.77 -3.69 29.37
N LYS A 722 -36.95 -4.28 29.11
CA LYS A 722 -37.57 -4.26 27.78
C LYS A 722 -37.91 -2.84 27.34
N GLU A 723 -38.39 -2.02 28.27
CA GLU A 723 -38.77 -0.63 28.06
C GLU A 723 -37.58 0.31 28.29
N ASP A 724 -37.53 1.42 27.56
CA ASP A 724 -36.44 2.40 27.63
C ASP A 724 -36.63 3.48 28.72
N ILE A 725 -37.70 3.39 29.51
CA ILE A 725 -38.02 4.34 30.59
C ILE A 725 -36.87 4.38 31.62
N LEU A 726 -36.38 3.22 32.05
CA LEU A 726 -35.27 3.13 33.00
C LEU A 726 -33.95 3.65 32.40
N LEU A 727 -33.76 3.47 31.09
CA LEU A 727 -32.60 3.98 30.37
C LEU A 727 -32.61 5.50 30.28
N LYS A 728 -33.78 6.08 30.03
CA LYS A 728 -33.99 7.53 30.04
C LYS A 728 -33.82 8.13 31.43
N GLU A 729 -34.34 7.47 32.46
CA GLU A 729 -34.15 7.91 33.85
C GLU A 729 -32.67 7.84 34.27
N PHE A 730 -31.99 6.76 33.90
CA PHE A 730 -30.56 6.60 34.13
C PHE A 730 -29.77 7.74 33.47
N ALA A 731 -29.98 7.99 32.17
CA ALA A 731 -29.34 9.07 31.43
C ALA A 731 -29.53 10.45 32.08
N ARG A 732 -30.74 10.73 32.61
CA ARG A 732 -31.04 11.99 33.31
C ARG A 732 -30.27 12.15 34.63
N LYS A 733 -30.08 11.06 35.39
CA LYS A 733 -29.41 11.07 36.71
C LYS A 733 -27.89 11.17 36.63
N ILE A 734 -27.29 10.78 35.51
CA ILE A 734 -25.83 10.84 35.33
C ILE A 734 -25.36 12.05 34.51
N ALA A 735 -26.28 12.78 33.86
CA ALA A 735 -25.98 14.01 33.13
C ALA A 735 -25.65 15.16 34.12
N PRO A 736 -24.75 16.10 33.80
CA PRO A 736 -24.42 17.21 34.68
C PRO A 736 -25.64 18.12 34.94
N SER A 737 -25.67 18.80 36.09
CA SER A 737 -26.62 19.90 36.28
C SER A 737 -26.21 21.13 35.46
N GLU A 738 -27.18 21.99 35.18
CA GLU A 738 -26.96 23.25 34.44
C GLU A 738 -25.88 24.11 35.11
N HIS A 739 -25.93 24.20 36.43
CA HIS A 739 -24.96 24.93 37.22
C HIS A 739 -23.52 24.37 37.07
N ILE A 740 -23.36 23.05 37.08
CA ILE A 740 -22.05 22.40 36.91
C ILE A 740 -21.55 22.60 35.49
N SER A 741 -22.39 22.35 34.49
CA SER A 741 -22.02 22.52 33.08
C SER A 741 -21.61 23.96 32.76
N TYR A 742 -22.39 24.94 33.22
CA TYR A 742 -22.07 26.36 33.05
C TYR A 742 -20.76 26.73 33.75
N TYR A 743 -20.59 26.31 35.00
CA TYR A 743 -19.39 26.65 35.76
C TYR A 743 -18.12 26.06 35.13
N LEU A 744 -18.17 24.80 34.67
CA LEU A 744 -17.05 24.16 33.98
C LEU A 744 -16.68 24.90 32.69
N LYS A 745 -17.67 25.37 31.91
CA LYS A 745 -17.46 26.15 30.69
C LYS A 745 -16.84 27.52 30.96
N GLN A 746 -17.24 28.19 32.04
CA GLN A 746 -16.74 29.53 32.33
C GLN A 746 -15.34 29.53 32.95
N ASN A 747 -14.96 28.44 33.65
CA ASN A 747 -13.83 28.49 34.57
C ASN A 747 -12.73 27.46 34.32
N ILE A 748 -13.02 26.34 33.63
CA ILE A 748 -12.03 25.25 33.47
C ILE A 748 -11.79 24.95 31.98
N PHE A 749 -12.83 24.85 31.17
CA PHE A 749 -12.67 24.55 29.74
C PHE A 749 -12.68 25.82 28.90
N ASP A 750 -11.98 25.80 27.76
CA ASP A 750 -12.08 26.85 26.75
C ASP A 750 -13.56 27.03 26.33
N LYS A 751 -14.03 28.28 26.32
CA LYS A 751 -15.42 28.69 26.05
C LYS A 751 -15.99 28.08 24.76
N SER A 752 -15.13 27.74 23.80
CA SER A 752 -15.50 27.14 22.52
C SER A 752 -15.79 25.63 22.58
N ASN A 753 -15.38 24.91 23.63
CA ASN A 753 -15.28 23.44 23.61
C ASN A 753 -16.31 22.68 24.47
N LEU A 754 -17.09 23.36 25.33
CA LEU A 754 -18.05 22.72 26.23
C LEU A 754 -19.50 23.09 25.92
N TYR A 755 -20.34 22.07 25.75
CA TYR A 755 -21.77 22.22 25.50
C TYR A 755 -22.53 22.39 26.82
N THR A 756 -23.48 23.33 26.86
CA THR A 756 -24.20 23.71 28.10
C THR A 756 -25.71 23.52 28.07
N ASN A 757 -26.30 23.16 26.93
CA ASN A 757 -27.73 22.84 26.89
C ASN A 757 -27.94 21.42 27.46
N ILE A 758 -28.47 21.37 28.68
CA ILE A 758 -28.60 20.16 29.48
C ILE A 758 -29.63 19.18 28.89
N ASP A 759 -30.70 19.68 28.28
CA ASP A 759 -31.73 18.82 27.71
C ASP A 759 -31.20 18.02 26.52
N TYR A 760 -30.41 18.67 25.67
CA TYR A 760 -29.70 17.98 24.60
C TYR A 760 -28.67 16.97 25.13
N ILE A 761 -27.91 17.31 26.17
CA ILE A 761 -26.95 16.36 26.78
C ILE A 761 -27.67 15.11 27.29
N LYS A 762 -28.79 15.28 28.00
CA LYS A 762 -29.61 14.18 28.50
C LYS A 762 -30.16 13.31 27.36
N GLU A 763 -30.65 13.94 26.30
CA GLU A 763 -31.19 13.22 25.14
C GLU A 763 -30.10 12.47 24.36
N LYS A 764 -28.90 13.07 24.24
CA LYS A 764 -27.75 12.41 23.61
C LYS A 764 -27.28 11.20 24.41
N TYR A 765 -27.19 11.33 25.74
CA TYR A 765 -26.86 10.21 26.63
C TYR A 765 -27.85 9.07 26.45
N PHE A 766 -29.15 9.40 26.43
CA PHE A 766 -30.22 8.43 26.21
C PHE A 766 -30.10 7.73 24.85
N THR A 767 -29.91 8.50 23.77
CA THR A 767 -29.81 7.98 22.40
C THR A 767 -28.61 7.05 22.23
N ASP A 768 -27.45 7.44 22.74
CA ASP A 768 -26.23 6.62 22.64
C ASP A 768 -26.34 5.35 23.50
N LEU A 769 -26.97 5.44 24.68
CA LEU A 769 -27.29 4.29 25.52
C LEU A 769 -28.25 3.33 24.84
N GLN A 770 -29.27 3.85 24.15
CA GLN A 770 -30.25 3.05 23.43
C GLN A 770 -29.58 2.32 22.25
N LYS A 771 -28.74 3.02 21.49
CA LYS A 771 -27.91 2.41 20.43
C LYS A 771 -27.04 1.29 20.98
N PHE A 772 -26.33 1.54 22.08
CA PHE A 772 -25.51 0.53 22.76
C PHE A 772 -26.34 -0.69 23.21
N LYS A 773 -27.50 -0.45 23.82
CA LYS A 773 -28.41 -1.53 24.27
C LYS A 773 -28.82 -2.46 23.12
N HIS A 774 -29.14 -1.92 21.94
CA HIS A 774 -29.58 -2.73 20.81
C HIS A 774 -28.43 -3.39 20.05
N GLN A 775 -27.33 -2.67 19.83
CA GLN A 775 -26.24 -3.14 18.98
C GLN A 775 -25.27 -4.05 19.73
N GLU A 776 -25.05 -3.78 21.02
CA GLU A 776 -23.97 -4.38 21.79
C GLU A 776 -24.49 -5.23 22.96
N TRP A 777 -25.43 -4.73 23.77
CA TRP A 777 -25.95 -5.45 24.95
C TRP A 777 -26.87 -6.62 24.59
N ASN A 778 -27.77 -6.42 23.62
CA ASN A 778 -28.72 -7.42 23.15
C ASN A 778 -28.34 -8.04 21.79
N ALA A 779 -27.05 -8.03 21.44
CA ALA A 779 -26.58 -8.45 20.12
C ALA A 779 -26.91 -9.92 19.81
N ASP A 780 -27.22 -10.20 18.54
CA ASP A 780 -27.55 -11.53 18.06
C ASP A 780 -26.29 -12.40 17.88
N LYS A 781 -26.23 -13.52 18.59
CA LYS A 781 -25.04 -14.40 18.73
C LYS A 781 -24.66 -15.18 17.47
N ARG A 782 -25.38 -14.99 16.36
CA ARG A 782 -25.27 -15.82 15.14
C ARG A 782 -23.93 -15.75 14.39
N TYR A 783 -23.06 -14.77 14.66
CA TYR A 783 -21.81 -14.55 13.91
C TYR A 783 -20.52 -14.68 14.73
N GLY A 784 -20.57 -15.32 15.91
CA GLY A 784 -19.37 -15.51 16.74
C GLY A 784 -18.85 -14.25 17.44
N TYR A 785 -19.49 -13.09 17.21
CA TYR A 785 -19.40 -11.93 18.09
C TYR A 785 -20.27 -12.22 19.32
N ASN A 786 -19.63 -12.54 20.44
CA ASN A 786 -20.29 -12.49 21.72
C ASN A 786 -20.49 -11.00 22.03
N GLY A 787 -21.69 -10.46 21.77
CA GLY A 787 -22.05 -9.11 22.25
C GLY A 787 -21.73 -8.94 23.74
N TYR A 788 -21.80 -7.70 24.24
CA TYR A 788 -21.39 -7.36 25.60
C TYR A 788 -21.94 -8.36 26.63
N ASN A 789 -21.04 -9.04 27.33
CA ASN A 789 -21.45 -10.05 28.30
C ASN A 789 -21.96 -9.36 29.56
N HIS A 790 -23.15 -9.74 30.01
CA HIS A 790 -23.75 -9.32 31.28
C HIS A 790 -22.76 -9.43 32.46
N LYS A 791 -21.95 -10.50 32.44
CA LYS A 791 -20.88 -10.75 33.42
C LYS A 791 -19.77 -9.70 33.42
N SER A 792 -19.53 -9.03 32.29
CA SER A 792 -18.52 -7.98 32.14
C SER A 792 -18.82 -6.77 33.01
N LEU A 793 -20.08 -6.43 33.30
CA LEU A 793 -20.41 -5.34 34.23
C LEU A 793 -20.65 -5.83 35.66
N THR A 794 -21.05 -7.09 35.87
CA THR A 794 -21.34 -7.63 37.21
C THR A 794 -20.12 -8.15 37.96
N HIS A 795 -19.03 -8.51 37.26
CA HIS A 795 -17.76 -8.99 37.86
C HIS A 795 -16.60 -7.98 37.77
N VAL A 796 -16.88 -6.77 37.28
CA VAL A 796 -15.96 -5.64 37.43
C VAL A 796 -16.03 -5.16 38.86
N ASN A 797 -14.95 -5.44 39.59
CA ASN A 797 -14.60 -4.67 40.75
C ASN A 797 -13.95 -3.38 40.22
N ASP A 798 -14.75 -2.34 40.00
CA ASP A 798 -14.22 -0.99 40.12
C ASP A 798 -14.00 -0.83 41.62
N TYR A 799 -12.80 -1.14 42.08
CA TYR A 799 -12.45 -0.79 43.44
C TYR A 799 -12.35 0.72 43.38
N THR A 800 -13.44 1.40 43.71
CA THR A 800 -13.38 2.55 44.58
C THR A 800 -13.93 2.06 45.91
N ILE A 801 -13.14 1.30 46.69
CA ILE A 801 -13.57 0.92 48.05
C ILE A 801 -13.47 2.16 48.94
N TYR A 802 -14.60 2.83 49.12
CA TYR A 802 -14.90 3.58 50.34
C TYR A 802 -15.44 2.56 51.36
N ASP A 803 -14.78 2.50 52.52
CA ASP A 803 -14.91 1.53 53.62
C ASP A 803 -14.04 0.25 53.52
N ASP A 804 -12.72 0.43 53.30
CA ASP A 804 -11.61 -0.42 53.82
C ASP A 804 -10.26 -0.27 53.05
N GLY A 805 -10.17 0.58 52.02
CA GLY A 805 -8.88 1.12 51.55
C GLY A 805 -8.42 0.70 50.15
N ILE A 806 -8.15 1.74 49.35
CA ILE A 806 -7.57 1.85 48.00
C ILE A 806 -8.40 1.35 46.81
N VAL A 807 -8.38 2.25 45.83
CA VAL A 807 -8.95 2.21 44.50
C VAL A 807 -8.08 1.35 43.57
N THR A 808 -8.67 0.37 42.91
CA THR A 808 -8.06 -0.39 41.80
C THR A 808 -9.07 -0.46 40.66
N ASN A 809 -8.66 0.05 39.52
CA ASN A 809 -9.43 -0.05 38.30
C ASN A 809 -9.20 -1.44 37.67
N LYS A 810 -9.88 -2.48 38.16
CA LYS A 810 -9.97 -3.74 37.40
C LYS A 810 -11.03 -3.57 36.30
N ARG A 811 -10.66 -2.87 35.23
CA ARG A 811 -11.59 -2.46 34.17
C ARG A 811 -11.59 -3.51 33.06
N THR A 812 -12.53 -4.46 33.11
CA THR A 812 -12.96 -5.43 32.08
C THR A 812 -11.89 -5.97 31.10
N GLU A 813 -11.74 -7.30 31.03
CA GLU A 813 -10.91 -8.01 30.04
C GLU A 813 -11.47 -7.97 28.59
N ASP A 814 -12.48 -7.14 28.31
CA ASP A 814 -13.28 -7.24 27.09
C ASP A 814 -12.65 -6.46 25.93
N TRP A 815 -12.21 -7.18 24.89
CA TRP A 815 -11.79 -6.57 23.61
C TRP A 815 -12.96 -5.92 22.86
N ALA A 816 -14.21 -6.11 23.31
CA ALA A 816 -15.41 -5.44 22.79
C ALA A 816 -15.49 -3.92 23.09
N PHE A 817 -14.51 -3.34 23.79
CA PHE A 817 -14.33 -1.88 23.84
C PHE A 817 -13.60 -1.32 22.58
N GLY A 818 -13.78 -1.94 21.41
CA GLY A 818 -13.31 -1.42 20.13
C GLY A 818 -13.87 -0.02 19.89
N ASP A 819 -13.01 1.02 19.94
CA ASP A 819 -13.30 2.48 19.83
C ASP A 819 -14.56 3.02 20.56
N THR A 820 -15.25 2.21 21.37
CA THR A 820 -16.40 2.61 22.18
C THR A 820 -15.91 3.14 23.50
N ARG A 821 -15.19 4.27 23.42
CA ARG A 821 -14.94 5.18 24.54
C ARG A 821 -16.25 5.72 25.17
N PHE A 822 -17.41 5.14 24.90
CA PHE A 822 -18.73 5.58 25.33
C PHE A 822 -19.03 5.12 26.76
N MET A 823 -19.17 3.80 27.01
CA MET A 823 -19.35 3.25 28.36
C MET A 823 -18.20 3.62 29.29
N GLU A 824 -17.00 3.68 28.73
CA GLU A 824 -15.84 4.23 29.39
C GLU A 824 -16.13 5.66 29.91
N LYS A 825 -16.47 6.61 29.05
CA LYS A 825 -16.74 7.99 29.52
C LYS A 825 -18.00 8.11 30.37
N LEU A 826 -18.95 7.21 30.19
CA LEU A 826 -20.21 7.20 30.92
C LEU A 826 -20.02 6.76 32.38
N LEU A 827 -19.10 5.83 32.65
CA LEU A 827 -18.87 5.24 33.97
C LEU A 827 -17.42 5.47 34.46
N ARG A 828 -16.41 5.08 33.67
CA ARG A 828 -14.96 5.12 34.02
C ARG A 828 -14.50 6.48 34.49
N ASN A 829 -14.94 7.52 33.78
CA ASN A 829 -14.49 8.89 34.01
C ASN A 829 -15.52 9.69 34.80
N ALA A 830 -16.55 9.04 35.36
CA ALA A 830 -17.54 9.74 36.17
C ALA A 830 -16.85 10.37 37.40
N ILE A 831 -17.34 11.53 37.83
CA ILE A 831 -16.81 12.26 38.98
C ILE A 831 -17.89 12.37 40.04
N LYS A 832 -17.49 12.26 41.31
CA LYS A 832 -18.40 12.46 42.43
C LYS A 832 -18.47 13.95 42.77
N ILE A 833 -19.63 14.55 42.58
CA ILE A 833 -19.88 15.96 42.84
C ILE A 833 -20.96 16.07 43.92
N ASN A 834 -20.59 16.58 45.10
CA ASN A 834 -21.49 16.73 46.26
C ASN A 834 -22.26 15.44 46.62
N GLY A 835 -21.55 14.32 46.68
CA GLY A 835 -22.13 13.04 47.06
C GLY A 835 -22.66 12.20 45.89
N TYR A 836 -22.76 12.75 44.67
CA TYR A 836 -23.39 12.06 43.53
C TYR A 836 -22.44 11.86 42.35
N TRP A 837 -22.53 10.71 41.69
CA TRP A 837 -21.76 10.42 40.48
C TRP A 837 -22.35 11.08 39.23
N ILE A 838 -21.49 11.78 38.50
CA ILE A 838 -21.81 12.49 37.25
C ILE A 838 -20.89 11.98 36.14
N SER A 839 -21.46 11.55 35.03
CA SER A 839 -20.71 11.14 33.84
C SER A 839 -20.03 12.35 33.20
N THR A 840 -18.76 12.21 32.85
CA THR A 840 -17.98 13.23 32.12
C THR A 840 -18.10 13.10 30.60
N TYR A 841 -19.00 12.25 30.11
CA TYR A 841 -19.20 12.04 28.67
C TYR A 841 -19.49 13.35 27.89
N PHE A 842 -20.18 14.31 28.51
CA PHE A 842 -20.44 15.64 27.95
C PHE A 842 -19.20 16.53 27.72
N MET A 843 -18.05 16.16 28.30
CA MET A 843 -16.83 17.00 28.29
C MET A 843 -15.93 16.76 27.06
N LYS A 844 -16.32 15.90 26.13
CA LYS A 844 -15.48 15.51 24.98
C LYS A 844 -15.76 16.32 23.71
N ARG A 845 -14.67 16.74 23.04
CA ARG A 845 -14.68 17.24 21.64
C ARG A 845 -15.28 16.17 20.70
N GLY A 846 -16.49 16.41 20.18
CA GLY A 846 -17.20 15.49 19.30
C GLY A 846 -18.67 15.24 19.65
N PHE A 847 -19.25 15.94 20.64
CA PHE A 847 -20.70 15.96 20.87
C PHE A 847 -21.51 16.47 19.64
N ASP A 848 -20.83 17.09 18.66
CA ASP A 848 -21.37 17.69 17.44
C ASP A 848 -20.72 17.18 16.12
N ARG A 849 -20.21 15.93 16.06
CA ARG A 849 -19.85 15.35 14.75
C ARG A 849 -20.98 14.48 14.22
N ASP A 850 -22.07 15.13 13.86
CA ASP A 850 -22.99 14.69 12.79
C ASP A 850 -23.22 15.85 11.83
#